data_AF-A0A520UR64-F1
#
_entry.id   AF-A0A520UR64-F1
#
_cell.length_a   1.000
_cell.length_b   1.000
_cell.length_c   1.000
_cell.angle_alpha   90.00
_cell.angle_beta   90.00
_cell.angle_gamma   90.00
#
_symmetry.space_group_name_H-M   'P 1'
#
loop_
_entity.id
_entity.type
_entity.pdbx_description
1 polymer ?
#
loop_
_entity_poly.entity_id
_entity_poly.type
_entity_poly.pdbx_seq_one_letter_code
_entity_poly.pdbx_strand_id
1 'polypeptide(L)'
;MLRQTTANFSALPRGHRRAIIATLLLIDAAVLGLLYGQGILNQFDKLVGGGLPDDLVWLLQLVEAISAGFAFVKILFDDVQPSITRNVAILLSPLFLILTVFISLDFLLQGLETSARVTLDLVSIGTNTLTWSSTYLAIAIGLTLTYKVQRYGNFAQSEFFMVGMFLAMVMAWSEYYYPIYEAPKDGVIAWSLLLWTLLAAFVCTGIAGIMIDRLVYHGFRQRKASPQVMMIASLGVALIIRAIMYLRFTASRNMFEPDSDWRMPTLRWEIPTTKIRLNLGDRSLDEGQTYTEYTCEQTGIDEVTGEPILSRVVNDVSKPVVEIYDVTTACLEAATNYPYYKGVVPIVVFASVALLYLLLTKTRLGGRMRAVADNPDLAASSGINVERVQLTSAFLSAGISGMGGAVFAITLRYNPETAFALLLPSFAVIVLGTIGSIPGAVIGSLIVGFVRALSSPILIGIGLPLGRSNYTALDAVMPYIFLVAILMILPEGIGDAWEKWKIERLRNRKPESDESRRAAGIMAILPTGIFGIHHLWRNRPAKAVTFSSITIGSYILHRIGNFVGKNSFADGACADVCVDNAVAETNLAILTGRDDGTLLVEDSPYFTEAITELDTSWFDLMQTEIQVVNLIVDLGELVWPLVPILLWFYAVVEGGRLLSNEDLSPVRDTRPSVFGIISQFKMPNFDGLRYRWLEIDRGHQKLVNRMRAGIQPALDSAFDSVSSLTATERLAYGREGKTGSKITFVVLIFILLLFVWWLPISESAESMAWSKAFQVSNVMLTLSIFILMAFSLNLHTGITGMINFGVIFFVGVGAITVGVLTAPEEMHGYGWNVLPATIAAILLSAAFGWALAYPTARLRMDYFAIVTISLGEIVRVLLGGEPLLRTGPIASALGIGNFTLPLKQWWFCGRGVDIGPDTLYLSADSCRDDALLSSPATWTSDLLNLGDPAPYFLLLAFMGMVSVFLVWRLLEAILVSPWGRILKSIREDEDVAQHHGHDVLTHKAASLALGAAIAALAGAFWAWKLTGFEPTFMSPAKSTFLVWAAFIIGGAANNRGMIVGAFVIVLMEFVFNVLVAAQSPDAPLYAIADRIDSLFGWLVNNQWEVTKVFLVISAIGLAIRSKGIFETGICGTALFAFTALMMQQKSIDVVTNLSGEVSIAGANMAYVKVMLVGSLMLFSLKYNPKGLLPEVPNRPNHPSGNAVTQAESGGDAL
;
A
#
# COMPACT_ATOMS: atom_id res chain seq x y z
N MET A 1 55.08 3.63 -1.98
CA MET A 1 54.10 4.48 -2.67
C MET A 1 52.67 4.22 -2.21
N LEU A 2 52.04 3.05 -2.48
CA LEU A 2 50.65 2.74 -2.06
C LEU A 2 50.36 2.88 -0.55
N ARG A 3 51.31 2.49 0.32
CA ARG A 3 51.19 2.69 1.79
C ARG A 3 51.22 4.17 2.20
N GLN A 4 51.96 4.99 1.45
CA GLN A 4 52.11 6.42 1.73
C GLN A 4 50.89 7.20 1.22
N THR A 5 50.35 6.82 0.06
CA THR A 5 49.09 7.38 -0.45
C THR A 5 47.89 6.98 0.41
N THR A 6 47.81 5.73 0.89
CA THR A 6 46.77 5.31 1.85
C THR A 6 46.89 6.01 3.19
N ALA A 7 48.11 6.20 3.71
CA ALA A 7 48.33 6.99 4.92
C ALA A 7 47.89 8.45 4.73
N ASN A 8 48.29 9.11 3.64
CA ASN A 8 47.88 10.48 3.32
C ASN A 8 46.37 10.61 3.13
N PHE A 9 45.73 9.64 2.48
CA PHE A 9 44.28 9.59 2.29
C PHE A 9 43.53 9.37 3.61
N SER A 10 44.08 8.53 4.50
CA SER A 10 43.50 8.28 5.83
C SER A 10 43.61 9.49 6.76
N ALA A 11 44.58 10.39 6.51
CA ALA A 11 44.78 11.63 7.25
C ALA A 11 43.82 12.77 6.83
N LEU A 12 43.14 12.66 5.69
CA LEU A 12 42.17 13.65 5.24
C LEU A 12 40.92 13.68 6.13
N PRO A 13 40.25 14.84 6.28
CA PRO A 13 38.98 14.93 6.97
C PRO A 13 37.93 14.00 6.33
N ARG A 14 37.05 13.41 7.15
CA ARG A 14 36.04 12.42 6.73
C ARG A 14 35.23 12.88 5.51
N GLY A 15 34.77 14.14 5.48
CA GLY A 15 34.02 14.70 4.37
C GLY A 15 34.80 14.76 3.06
N HIS A 16 36.08 15.18 3.09
CA HIS A 16 36.93 15.23 1.90
C HIS A 16 37.19 13.84 1.33
N ARG A 17 37.45 12.86 2.22
CA ARG A 17 37.65 11.46 1.82
C ARG A 17 36.43 10.89 1.11
N ARG A 18 35.23 11.12 1.65
CA ARG A 18 33.96 10.69 1.05
C ARG A 18 33.70 11.39 -0.29
N ALA A 19 33.99 12.68 -0.38
CA ALA A 19 33.82 13.45 -1.60
C ALA A 19 34.72 12.94 -2.72
N ILE A 20 36.00 12.66 -2.43
CA ILE A 20 36.93 12.07 -3.41
C ILE A 20 36.41 10.72 -3.91
N ILE A 21 35.93 9.85 -3.02
CA ILE A 21 35.35 8.55 -3.41
C ILE A 21 34.12 8.75 -4.31
N ALA A 22 33.20 9.63 -3.92
CA ALA A 22 31.99 9.90 -4.70
C ALA A 22 32.32 10.47 -6.09
N THR A 23 33.31 11.38 -6.20
CA THR A 23 33.78 11.91 -7.49
C THR A 23 34.39 10.81 -8.35
N LEU A 24 35.22 9.93 -7.78
CA LEU A 24 35.86 8.84 -8.52
C LEU A 24 34.81 7.84 -9.04
N LEU A 25 33.83 7.47 -8.22
CA LEU A 25 32.72 6.61 -8.66
C LEU A 25 31.90 7.25 -9.78
N LEU A 26 31.61 8.56 -9.67
CA LEU A 26 30.84 9.27 -10.70
C LEU A 26 31.61 9.34 -12.03
N ILE A 27 32.92 9.62 -11.99
CA ILE A 27 33.77 9.68 -13.19
C ILE A 27 33.93 8.28 -13.80
N ASP A 28 34.18 7.26 -12.98
CA ASP A 28 34.32 5.88 -13.46
C ASP A 28 33.06 5.39 -14.14
N ALA A 29 31.91 5.56 -13.48
CA ALA A 29 30.65 5.08 -14.00
C ALA A 29 30.15 5.91 -15.20
N ALA A 30 30.05 7.24 -15.06
CA ALA A 30 29.40 8.07 -16.06
C ALA A 30 30.30 8.40 -17.26
N VAL A 31 31.57 8.76 -17.02
CA VAL A 31 32.47 9.21 -18.10
C VAL A 31 33.22 8.02 -18.67
N LEU A 32 33.95 7.26 -17.85
CA LEU A 32 34.74 6.14 -18.37
C LEU A 32 33.84 4.98 -18.80
N GLY A 33 32.82 4.67 -18.00
CA GLY A 33 31.88 3.57 -18.23
C GLY A 33 30.89 3.86 -19.35
N LEU A 34 29.85 4.65 -19.04
CA LEU A 34 28.72 4.87 -19.94
C LEU A 34 29.11 5.51 -21.27
N LEU A 35 30.00 6.51 -21.27
CA LEU A 35 30.37 7.25 -22.48
C LEU A 35 31.46 6.57 -23.32
N TYR A 36 32.50 6.01 -22.68
CA TYR A 36 33.67 5.46 -23.38
C TYR A 36 33.79 3.92 -23.35
N GLY A 37 32.96 3.21 -22.60
CA GLY A 37 33.03 1.74 -22.48
C GLY A 37 34.31 1.21 -21.82
N GLN A 38 34.94 2.01 -20.94
CA GLN A 38 36.22 1.73 -20.27
C GLN A 38 36.17 1.78 -18.74
N GLY A 39 35.00 1.94 -18.12
CA GLY A 39 34.85 1.96 -16.66
C GLY A 39 35.20 0.61 -16.00
N ILE A 40 35.32 0.58 -14.66
CA ILE A 40 35.71 -0.62 -13.90
C ILE A 40 34.84 -1.83 -14.27
N LEU A 41 33.52 -1.63 -14.40
CA LEU A 41 32.59 -2.71 -14.77
C LEU A 41 32.80 -3.23 -16.21
N ASN A 42 33.15 -2.38 -17.18
CA ASN A 42 33.50 -2.84 -18.53
C ASN A 42 34.84 -3.59 -18.53
N GLN A 43 35.81 -3.15 -17.72
CA GLN A 43 37.08 -3.86 -17.60
C GLN A 43 36.90 -5.22 -16.93
N PHE A 44 35.99 -5.30 -15.95
CA PHE A 44 35.61 -6.56 -15.32
C PHE A 44 34.96 -7.50 -16.34
N ASP A 45 34.03 -7.01 -17.16
CA ASP A 45 33.43 -7.81 -18.22
C ASP A 45 34.48 -8.34 -19.22
N LYS A 46 35.41 -7.48 -19.66
CA LYS A 46 36.57 -7.89 -20.48
C LYS A 46 37.41 -8.98 -19.81
N LEU A 47 37.58 -8.90 -18.49
CA LEU A 47 38.32 -9.89 -17.69
C LEU A 47 37.61 -11.23 -17.57
N VAL A 48 36.27 -11.23 -17.58
CA VAL A 48 35.42 -12.42 -17.55
C VAL A 48 35.14 -12.96 -18.96
N GLY A 49 35.75 -12.37 -20.00
CA GLY A 49 35.70 -12.85 -21.38
C GLY A 49 34.58 -12.25 -22.22
N GLY A 50 34.00 -11.11 -21.81
CA GLY A 50 32.91 -10.45 -22.54
C GLY A 50 31.59 -11.22 -22.50
N GLY A 51 31.41 -12.07 -21.47
CA GLY A 51 30.24 -12.94 -21.33
C GLY A 51 29.12 -12.33 -20.48
N LEU A 52 29.29 -11.11 -19.94
CA LEU A 52 28.17 -10.42 -19.30
C LEU A 52 27.26 -9.83 -20.38
N PRO A 53 25.94 -9.81 -20.18
CA PRO A 53 25.06 -9.07 -21.07
C PRO A 53 25.50 -7.61 -21.08
N ASP A 54 25.72 -7.04 -22.26
CA ASP A 54 26.11 -5.63 -22.42
C ASP A 54 25.15 -4.70 -21.66
N ASP A 55 23.88 -5.08 -21.63
CA ASP A 55 22.80 -4.43 -20.90
C ASP A 55 22.98 -4.36 -19.38
N LEU A 56 23.59 -5.39 -18.79
CA LEU A 56 23.84 -5.43 -17.34
C LEU A 56 24.96 -4.45 -16.95
N VAL A 57 25.98 -4.32 -17.79
CA VAL A 57 27.17 -3.51 -17.50
C VAL A 57 26.79 -2.04 -17.41
N TRP A 58 26.11 -1.50 -18.43
CA TRP A 58 25.73 -0.09 -18.42
C TRP A 58 24.61 0.20 -17.40
N LEU A 59 23.73 -0.76 -17.10
CA LEU A 59 22.68 -0.58 -16.08
C LEU A 59 23.28 -0.46 -14.67
N LEU A 60 24.28 -1.29 -14.34
CA LEU A 60 25.01 -1.19 -13.08
C LEU A 60 25.79 0.12 -12.98
N GLN A 61 26.39 0.58 -14.08
CA GLN A 61 27.07 1.88 -14.13
C GLN A 61 26.10 3.05 -13.95
N LEU A 62 24.90 2.98 -14.53
CA LEU A 62 23.86 3.98 -14.30
C LEU A 62 23.47 4.04 -12.81
N VAL A 63 23.28 2.89 -12.16
CA VAL A 63 22.98 2.80 -10.72
C VAL A 63 24.14 3.35 -9.88
N GLU A 64 25.39 3.05 -10.26
CA GLU A 64 26.59 3.56 -9.60
C GLU A 64 26.70 5.08 -9.70
N ALA A 65 26.49 5.65 -10.89
CA ALA A 65 26.50 7.10 -11.10
C ALA A 65 25.43 7.82 -10.29
N ILE A 66 24.19 7.28 -10.28
CA ILE A 66 23.09 7.83 -9.47
C ILE A 66 23.42 7.73 -7.97
N SER A 67 23.96 6.58 -7.53
CA SER A 67 24.37 6.37 -6.13
C SER A 67 25.49 7.31 -5.69
N ALA A 68 26.44 7.62 -6.58
CA ALA A 68 27.46 8.62 -6.34
C ALA A 68 26.85 10.03 -6.16
N GLY A 69 25.84 10.39 -6.97
CA GLY A 69 25.05 11.61 -6.80
C GLY A 69 24.40 11.69 -5.41
N PHE A 70 23.76 10.61 -4.95
CA PHE A 70 23.20 10.54 -3.60
C PHE A 70 24.26 10.61 -2.49
N ALA A 71 25.45 10.04 -2.72
CA ALA A 71 26.56 10.15 -1.78
C ALA A 71 27.01 11.60 -1.57
N PHE A 72 27.03 12.43 -2.64
CA PHE A 72 27.29 13.87 -2.52
C PHE A 72 26.25 14.58 -1.66
N VAL A 73 24.97 14.31 -1.89
CA VAL A 73 23.89 14.88 -1.07
C VAL A 73 24.08 14.51 0.40
N LYS A 74 24.42 13.25 0.69
CA LYS A 74 24.66 12.79 2.06
C LYS A 74 25.86 13.49 2.71
N ILE A 75 26.92 13.80 1.96
CA ILE A 75 28.09 14.56 2.47
C ILE A 75 27.67 15.99 2.86
N LEU A 76 26.78 16.64 2.10
CA LEU A 76 26.24 17.96 2.44
C LEU A 76 25.46 17.96 3.77
N PHE A 77 24.74 16.88 4.05
CA PHE A 77 24.00 16.73 5.31
C PHE A 77 24.91 16.39 6.50
N ASP A 78 25.80 15.41 6.36
CA ASP A 78 26.58 14.86 7.46
C ASP A 78 27.82 15.70 7.83
N ASP A 79 28.57 16.17 6.82
CA ASP A 79 29.96 16.60 6.98
C ASP A 79 30.15 18.12 6.81
N VAL A 80 29.21 18.84 6.16
CA VAL A 80 29.27 20.30 5.98
C VAL A 80 28.69 21.02 7.19
N GLN A 81 29.39 22.05 7.69
CA GLN A 81 28.92 22.82 8.84
C GLN A 81 27.64 23.64 8.54
N PRO A 82 26.76 23.87 9.53
CA PRO A 82 25.57 24.71 9.36
C PRO A 82 25.93 26.14 8.91
N SER A 83 25.70 26.42 7.63
CA SER A 83 25.88 27.74 7.01
C SER A 83 24.72 28.03 6.06
N ILE A 84 24.57 29.29 5.64
CA ILE A 84 23.59 29.67 4.60
C ILE A 84 23.91 28.91 3.30
N THR A 85 25.20 28.77 2.96
CA THR A 85 25.65 28.04 1.76
C THR A 85 25.28 26.56 1.81
N ARG A 86 25.42 25.90 2.97
CA ARG A 86 24.95 24.52 3.17
C ARG A 86 23.44 24.42 2.98
N ASN A 87 22.67 25.33 3.57
CA ASN A 87 21.21 25.30 3.45
C ASN A 87 20.76 25.48 2.00
N VAL A 88 21.42 26.38 1.25
CA VAL A 88 21.18 26.58 -0.19
C VAL A 88 21.58 25.33 -0.99
N ALA A 89 22.73 24.71 -0.69
CA ALA A 89 23.16 23.49 -1.35
C ALA A 89 22.22 22.30 -1.08
N ILE A 90 21.72 22.16 0.16
CA ILE A 90 20.70 21.17 0.52
C ILE A 90 19.41 21.45 -0.25
N LEU A 91 18.97 22.71 -0.35
CA LEU A 91 17.78 23.09 -1.10
C LEU A 91 17.90 22.75 -2.60
N LEU A 92 19.09 22.92 -3.18
CA LEU A 92 19.37 22.61 -4.59
C LEU A 92 19.67 21.12 -4.85
N SER A 93 19.82 20.31 -3.81
CA SER A 93 20.17 18.89 -3.94
C SER A 93 19.20 18.05 -4.79
N PRO A 94 17.87 18.26 -4.79
CA PRO A 94 16.98 17.50 -5.68
C PRO A 94 17.23 17.81 -7.16
N LEU A 95 17.48 19.08 -7.50
CA LEU A 95 17.78 19.50 -8.86
C LEU A 95 19.13 18.95 -9.33
N PHE A 96 20.13 18.92 -8.43
CA PHE A 96 21.41 18.26 -8.68
C PHE A 96 21.26 16.77 -8.98
N LEU A 97 20.42 16.04 -8.23
CA LEU A 97 20.16 14.62 -8.49
C LEU A 97 19.46 14.39 -9.83
N ILE A 98 18.45 15.20 -10.16
CA ILE A 98 17.77 15.13 -11.46
C ILE A 98 18.78 15.39 -12.60
N LEU A 99 19.62 16.41 -12.45
CA LEU A 99 20.67 16.72 -13.43
C LEU A 99 21.67 15.56 -13.57
N THR A 100 22.06 14.93 -12.47
CA THR A 100 22.95 13.75 -12.48
C THR A 100 22.32 12.61 -13.27
N VAL A 101 21.04 12.32 -13.07
CA VAL A 101 20.30 11.30 -13.83
C VAL A 101 20.28 11.62 -15.34
N PHE A 102 19.93 12.85 -15.72
CA PHE A 102 19.89 13.24 -17.14
C PHE A 102 21.26 13.20 -17.81
N ILE A 103 22.33 13.64 -17.12
CA ILE A 103 23.70 13.55 -17.64
C ILE A 103 24.11 12.08 -17.83
N SER A 104 23.82 11.22 -16.85
CA SER A 104 24.12 9.79 -16.97
C SER A 104 23.35 9.13 -18.11
N LEU A 105 22.07 9.47 -18.30
CA LEU A 105 21.28 8.98 -19.43
C LEU A 105 21.78 9.50 -20.78
N ASP A 106 22.21 10.76 -20.86
CA ASP A 106 22.80 11.34 -22.08
C ASP A 106 24.10 10.63 -22.46
N PHE A 107 24.98 10.40 -21.48
CA PHE A 107 26.24 9.66 -21.68
C PHE A 107 26.00 8.21 -22.05
N LEU A 108 25.02 7.54 -21.45
CA LEU A 108 24.61 6.19 -21.82
C LEU A 108 24.21 6.12 -23.31
N LEU A 109 23.29 6.99 -23.73
CA LEU A 109 22.77 6.96 -25.09
C LEU A 109 23.84 7.35 -26.13
N GLN A 110 24.75 8.28 -25.78
CA GLN A 110 25.91 8.61 -26.61
C GLN A 110 26.86 7.41 -26.74
N GLY A 111 27.17 6.73 -25.63
CA GLY A 111 28.02 5.54 -25.66
C GLY A 111 27.40 4.35 -26.40
N LEU A 112 26.07 4.30 -26.49
CA LEU A 112 25.32 3.32 -27.29
C LEU A 112 25.07 3.76 -28.74
N GLU A 113 25.51 4.97 -29.15
CA GLU A 113 25.23 5.54 -30.48
C GLU A 113 23.72 5.59 -30.83
N THR A 114 22.87 5.79 -29.81
CA THR A 114 21.41 5.86 -29.95
C THR A 114 20.90 7.22 -29.53
N SER A 115 19.68 7.58 -29.95
CA SER A 115 19.04 8.85 -29.57
C SER A 115 17.68 8.61 -28.94
N ALA A 116 17.38 9.34 -27.87
CA ALA A 116 16.10 9.30 -27.19
C ALA A 116 15.48 10.70 -27.11
N ARG A 117 14.16 10.77 -27.25
CA ARG A 117 13.40 12.02 -27.16
C ARG A 117 12.52 11.97 -25.92
N VAL A 118 12.84 12.80 -24.94
CA VAL A 118 12.02 12.96 -23.73
C VAL A 118 11.24 14.26 -23.84
N THR A 119 9.92 14.19 -23.72
CA THR A 119 9.05 15.38 -23.73
C THR A 119 8.45 15.60 -22.35
N LEU A 120 8.79 16.72 -21.73
CA LEU A 120 8.29 17.13 -20.43
C LEU A 120 7.26 18.22 -20.64
N ASP A 121 6.03 17.94 -20.21
CA ASP A 121 4.92 18.86 -20.28
C ASP A 121 4.63 19.38 -18.86
N LEU A 122 4.91 20.67 -18.61
CA LEU A 122 4.88 21.22 -17.26
C LEU A 122 3.48 21.15 -16.64
N VAL A 123 2.45 21.43 -17.42
CA VAL A 123 1.06 21.36 -16.96
C VAL A 123 0.64 19.92 -16.71
N SER A 124 0.97 18.99 -17.62
CA SER A 124 0.69 17.57 -17.43
C SER A 124 1.41 17.01 -16.20
N ILE A 125 2.68 17.34 -15.98
CA ILE A 125 3.44 16.93 -14.80
C ILE A 125 2.80 17.51 -13.53
N GLY A 126 2.45 18.79 -13.53
CA GLY A 126 1.81 19.45 -12.38
C GLY A 126 0.45 18.84 -12.02
N THR A 127 -0.42 18.64 -13.01
CA THR A 127 -1.77 18.07 -12.81
C THR A 127 -1.73 16.59 -12.43
N ASN A 128 -0.85 15.79 -13.06
CA ASN A 128 -0.62 14.40 -12.65
C ASN A 128 -0.01 14.31 -11.25
N THR A 129 0.90 15.23 -10.90
CA THR A 129 1.45 15.33 -9.54
C THR A 129 0.32 15.51 -8.54
N LEU A 130 -0.58 16.47 -8.75
CA LEU A 130 -1.71 16.70 -7.84
C LEU A 130 -2.64 15.48 -7.74
N THR A 131 -2.94 14.84 -8.86
CA THR A 131 -3.81 13.64 -8.91
C THR A 131 -3.22 12.48 -8.09
N TRP A 132 -1.95 12.12 -8.34
CA TRP A 132 -1.31 11.04 -7.58
C TRP A 132 -1.04 11.42 -6.13
N SER A 133 -0.65 12.67 -5.86
CA SER A 133 -0.42 13.17 -4.50
C SER A 133 -1.69 13.06 -3.66
N SER A 134 -2.83 13.52 -4.19
CA SER A 134 -4.11 13.46 -3.50
C SER A 134 -4.54 12.02 -3.20
N THR A 135 -4.36 11.11 -4.16
CA THR A 135 -4.65 9.68 -3.99
C THR A 135 -3.85 9.08 -2.83
N TYR A 136 -2.53 9.25 -2.83
CA TYR A 136 -1.67 8.75 -1.75
C TYR A 136 -1.94 9.48 -0.42
N LEU A 137 -2.24 10.77 -0.46
CA LEU A 137 -2.50 11.59 0.72
C LEU A 137 -3.74 11.12 1.49
N ALA A 138 -4.81 10.72 0.78
CA ALA A 138 -6.05 10.25 1.40
C ALA A 138 -5.83 8.99 2.27
N ILE A 139 -4.96 8.08 1.84
CA ILE A 139 -4.58 6.89 2.60
C ILE A 139 -3.54 7.27 3.67
N ALA A 140 -2.53 8.06 3.29
CA ALA A 140 -1.43 8.46 4.16
C ALA A 140 -1.89 9.24 5.38
N ILE A 141 -2.93 10.06 5.28
CA ILE A 141 -3.46 10.81 6.43
C ILE A 141 -4.22 9.92 7.41
N GLY A 142 -4.98 8.95 6.92
CA GLY A 142 -5.60 7.96 7.78
C GLY A 142 -4.54 7.15 8.55
N LEU A 143 -3.52 6.68 7.84
CA LEU A 143 -2.35 6.05 8.46
C LEU A 143 -1.64 7.01 9.44
N THR A 144 -1.42 8.28 9.09
CA THR A 144 -0.81 9.28 9.98
C THR A 144 -1.59 9.44 11.28
N LEU A 145 -2.92 9.46 11.20
CA LEU A 145 -3.79 9.62 12.36
C LEU A 145 -3.78 8.37 13.26
N THR A 146 -3.84 7.18 12.66
CA THR A 146 -3.75 5.91 13.38
C THR A 146 -2.37 5.73 14.03
N TYR A 147 -1.26 6.04 13.34
CA TYR A 147 0.07 6.04 13.95
C TYR A 147 0.18 7.03 15.12
N LYS A 148 -0.34 8.25 14.96
CA LYS A 148 -0.25 9.28 16.00
C LYS A 148 -1.02 8.91 17.26
N VAL A 149 -2.26 8.44 17.13
CA VAL A 149 -3.16 8.22 18.27
C VAL A 149 -3.10 6.77 18.78
N GLN A 150 -2.96 5.79 17.88
CA GLN A 150 -3.05 4.36 18.20
C GLN A 150 -1.69 3.65 18.23
N ARG A 151 -0.62 4.26 17.70
CA ARG A 151 0.79 3.79 17.76
C ARG A 151 1.07 2.45 17.06
N TYR A 152 0.41 2.16 15.95
CA TYR A 152 0.75 1.03 15.07
C TYR A 152 0.44 1.34 13.60
N GLY A 153 1.07 0.61 12.68
CA GLY A 153 0.78 0.69 11.25
C GLY A 153 -0.48 -0.08 10.87
N ASN A 154 -1.50 0.62 10.38
CA ASN A 154 -2.77 0.00 10.00
C ASN A 154 -2.77 -0.43 8.52
N PHE A 155 -2.42 -1.69 8.22
CA PHE A 155 -2.45 -2.23 6.85
C PHE A 155 -3.87 -2.32 6.25
N ALA A 156 -4.92 -2.30 7.07
CA ALA A 156 -6.30 -2.24 6.57
C ALA A 156 -6.70 -0.85 6.06
N GLN A 157 -5.83 0.18 6.20
CA GLN A 157 -6.22 1.54 5.86
C GLN A 157 -6.59 1.73 4.37
N SER A 158 -5.87 1.07 3.46
CA SER A 158 -6.21 1.08 2.04
C SER A 158 -7.52 0.36 1.75
N GLU A 159 -7.91 -0.60 2.56
CA GLU A 159 -9.18 -1.30 2.36
C GLU A 159 -10.38 -0.38 2.68
N PHE A 160 -10.23 0.62 3.56
CA PHE A 160 -11.24 1.68 3.70
C PHE A 160 -11.36 2.54 2.46
N PHE A 161 -10.24 2.81 1.77
CA PHE A 161 -10.23 3.46 0.47
C PHE A 161 -10.96 2.61 -0.58
N MET A 162 -10.73 1.29 -0.59
CA MET A 162 -11.48 0.35 -1.42
C MET A 162 -12.98 0.36 -1.12
N VAL A 163 -13.38 0.27 0.15
CA VAL A 163 -14.80 0.35 0.54
C VAL A 163 -15.43 1.65 0.04
N GLY A 164 -14.69 2.76 0.05
CA GLY A 164 -15.10 4.02 -0.56
C GLY A 164 -15.36 3.94 -2.06
N MET A 165 -14.46 3.30 -2.83
CA MET A 165 -14.64 3.08 -4.27
C MET A 165 -15.93 2.30 -4.56
N PHE A 166 -16.15 1.18 -3.86
CA PHE A 166 -17.35 0.37 -4.05
C PHE A 166 -18.61 1.03 -3.51
N LEU A 167 -18.53 1.86 -2.48
CA LEU A 167 -19.69 2.60 -2.02
C LEU A 167 -20.17 3.60 -3.09
N ALA A 168 -19.26 4.21 -3.83
CA ALA A 168 -19.64 5.10 -4.93
C ALA A 168 -20.47 4.39 -5.99
N MET A 169 -20.10 3.16 -6.31
CA MET A 169 -20.85 2.30 -7.21
C MET A 169 -22.19 1.84 -6.64
N VAL A 170 -22.27 1.58 -5.34
CA VAL A 170 -23.52 1.26 -4.65
C VAL A 170 -24.49 2.43 -4.71
N MET A 171 -24.00 3.65 -4.53
CA MET A 171 -24.81 4.86 -4.66
C MET A 171 -25.33 5.01 -6.08
N ALA A 172 -24.46 4.87 -7.10
CA ALA A 172 -24.84 4.97 -8.51
C ALA A 172 -25.92 3.95 -8.92
N TRP A 173 -25.85 2.74 -8.39
CA TRP A 173 -26.76 1.65 -8.71
C TRP A 173 -28.00 1.56 -7.82
N SER A 174 -28.13 2.46 -6.86
CA SER A 174 -29.34 2.54 -6.04
C SER A 174 -30.51 3.05 -6.88
N GLU A 175 -31.72 2.54 -6.66
CA GLU A 175 -32.90 2.91 -7.44
C GLU A 175 -33.16 4.42 -7.44
N TYR A 176 -32.86 5.08 -6.33
CA TYR A 176 -33.04 6.53 -6.19
C TYR A 176 -32.10 7.33 -7.09
N TYR A 177 -30.84 6.96 -7.26
CA TYR A 177 -29.88 7.73 -8.08
C TYR A 177 -29.69 7.19 -9.50
N TYR A 178 -30.20 5.99 -9.78
CA TYR A 178 -30.07 5.33 -11.08
C TYR A 178 -30.57 6.18 -12.28
N PRO A 179 -31.69 6.94 -12.19
CA PRO A 179 -32.17 7.73 -13.32
C PRO A 179 -31.19 8.85 -13.75
N ILE A 180 -30.43 9.43 -12.82
CA ILE A 180 -29.35 10.38 -13.15
C ILE A 180 -28.13 9.65 -13.70
N TYR A 181 -27.78 8.50 -13.14
CA TYR A 181 -26.61 7.73 -13.57
C TYR A 181 -26.68 7.26 -15.03
N GLU A 182 -27.86 6.80 -15.49
CA GLU A 182 -28.08 6.35 -16.87
C GLU A 182 -28.57 7.47 -17.81
N ALA A 183 -28.66 8.70 -17.32
CA ALA A 183 -29.15 9.83 -18.13
C ALA A 183 -28.31 9.99 -19.41
N PRO A 184 -28.93 10.36 -20.54
CA PRO A 184 -28.20 10.61 -21.77
C PRO A 184 -27.32 11.85 -21.62
N LYS A 185 -26.23 11.81 -22.38
CA LYS A 185 -25.22 12.85 -22.50
C LYS A 185 -25.80 14.16 -23.03
N ASP A 186 -25.84 15.20 -22.19
CA ASP A 186 -26.35 16.54 -22.54
C ASP A 186 -25.26 17.65 -22.48
N GLY A 187 -24.09 17.35 -21.93
CA GLY A 187 -22.95 18.25 -21.82
C GLY A 187 -22.96 19.16 -20.59
N VAL A 188 -23.91 18.99 -19.67
CA VAL A 188 -24.02 19.71 -18.40
C VAL A 188 -23.73 18.73 -17.24
N ILE A 189 -23.14 19.21 -16.15
CA ILE A 189 -22.67 18.33 -15.06
C ILE A 189 -23.70 18.26 -13.93
N ALA A 190 -24.12 17.05 -13.57
CA ALA A 190 -24.82 16.79 -12.30
C ALA A 190 -23.85 16.50 -11.14
N TRP A 191 -24.10 17.11 -9.97
CA TRP A 191 -23.26 17.04 -8.76
C TRP A 191 -23.87 16.23 -7.62
N SER A 192 -25.19 16.09 -7.54
CA SER A 192 -25.91 15.46 -6.44
C SER A 192 -25.40 14.06 -6.13
N LEU A 193 -25.33 13.17 -7.12
CA LEU A 193 -24.82 11.81 -6.92
C LEU A 193 -23.40 11.83 -6.38
N LEU A 194 -22.52 12.69 -6.92
CA LEU A 194 -21.15 12.81 -6.43
C LEU A 194 -21.12 13.30 -4.96
N LEU A 195 -21.78 14.41 -4.64
CA LEU A 195 -21.76 15.02 -3.30
C LEU A 195 -22.30 14.06 -2.22
N TRP A 196 -23.44 13.43 -2.48
CA TRP A 196 -24.03 12.45 -1.56
C TRP A 196 -23.17 11.20 -1.43
N THR A 197 -22.54 10.76 -2.52
CA THR A 197 -21.57 9.67 -2.50
C THR A 197 -20.37 9.98 -1.61
N LEU A 198 -19.82 11.20 -1.69
CA LEU A 198 -18.68 11.60 -0.85
C LEU A 198 -19.04 11.65 0.64
N LEU A 199 -20.22 12.16 0.96
CA LEU A 199 -20.73 12.18 2.33
C LEU A 199 -20.98 10.75 2.85
N ALA A 200 -21.66 9.92 2.06
CA ALA A 200 -21.92 8.52 2.38
C ALA A 200 -20.60 7.76 2.57
N ALA A 201 -19.62 7.99 1.70
CA ALA A 201 -18.30 7.37 1.79
C ALA A 201 -17.60 7.75 3.08
N PHE A 202 -17.57 9.03 3.45
CA PHE A 202 -16.98 9.47 4.70
C PHE A 202 -17.67 8.86 5.92
N VAL A 203 -19.01 8.86 5.97
CA VAL A 203 -19.78 8.37 7.12
C VAL A 203 -19.73 6.85 7.24
N CYS A 204 -20.01 6.11 6.16
CA CYS A 204 -20.10 4.65 6.19
C CYS A 204 -18.73 4.02 6.43
N THR A 205 -17.67 4.50 5.76
CA THR A 205 -16.31 3.99 6.03
C THR A 205 -15.82 4.40 7.42
N GLY A 206 -16.19 5.59 7.90
CA GLY A 206 -15.94 6.00 9.28
C GLY A 206 -16.59 5.06 10.31
N ILE A 207 -17.85 4.69 10.09
CA ILE A 207 -18.56 3.70 10.93
C ILE A 207 -17.89 2.33 10.85
N ALA A 208 -17.50 1.87 9.65
CA ALA A 208 -16.74 0.64 9.48
C ALA A 208 -15.42 0.66 10.26
N GLY A 209 -14.72 1.81 10.28
CA GLY A 209 -13.54 2.04 11.11
C GLY A 209 -13.81 1.87 12.60
N ILE A 210 -14.91 2.42 13.11
CA ILE A 210 -15.35 2.24 14.52
C ILE A 210 -15.64 0.76 14.81
N MET A 211 -16.37 0.09 13.91
CA MET A 211 -16.75 -1.32 14.08
C MET A 211 -15.52 -2.21 14.19
N ILE A 212 -14.56 -2.06 13.27
CA ILE A 212 -13.32 -2.83 13.28
C ILE A 212 -12.49 -2.53 14.52
N ASP A 213 -12.38 -1.25 14.91
CA ASP A 213 -11.66 -0.88 16.11
C ASP A 213 -12.24 -1.54 17.36
N ARG A 214 -13.57 -1.60 17.50
CA ARG A 214 -14.23 -2.29 18.63
C ARG A 214 -14.11 -3.81 18.58
N LEU A 215 -14.39 -4.42 17.44
CA LEU A 215 -14.47 -5.89 17.32
C LEU A 215 -13.08 -6.55 17.38
N VAL A 216 -12.07 -5.85 16.89
CA VAL A 216 -10.71 -6.38 16.72
C VAL A 216 -9.71 -5.67 17.63
N TYR A 217 -9.43 -4.39 17.37
CA TYR A 217 -8.27 -3.72 17.96
C TYR A 217 -8.41 -3.43 19.45
N HIS A 218 -9.64 -3.17 19.93
CA HIS A 218 -9.92 -2.94 21.34
C HIS A 218 -9.45 -4.10 22.22
N GLY A 219 -9.72 -5.34 21.82
CA GLY A 219 -9.29 -6.54 22.55
C GLY A 219 -7.77 -6.68 22.63
N PHE A 220 -7.06 -6.34 21.55
CA PHE A 220 -5.59 -6.35 21.54
C PHE A 220 -5.00 -5.25 22.44
N ARG A 221 -5.58 -4.05 22.44
CA ARG A 221 -5.15 -2.95 23.30
C ARG A 221 -5.35 -3.24 24.79
N GLN A 222 -6.49 -3.82 25.17
CA GLN A 222 -6.73 -4.23 26.56
C GLN A 222 -5.69 -5.22 27.08
N ARG A 223 -5.18 -6.09 26.20
CA ARG A 223 -4.14 -7.07 26.52
C ARG A 223 -2.71 -6.51 26.41
N LYS A 224 -2.56 -5.21 26.15
CA LYS A 224 -1.26 -4.53 25.92
C LYS A 224 -0.43 -5.25 24.85
N ALA A 225 -1.08 -5.71 23.78
CA ALA A 225 -0.39 -6.30 22.63
C ALA A 225 0.64 -5.32 22.06
N SER A 226 1.78 -5.83 21.59
CA SER A 226 2.79 -4.99 20.96
C SER A 226 2.25 -4.33 19.68
N PRO A 227 2.77 -3.17 19.26
CA PRO A 227 2.42 -2.54 17.98
C PRO A 227 2.53 -3.48 16.78
N GLN A 228 3.48 -4.40 16.86
CA GLN A 228 3.76 -5.43 15.86
C GLN A 228 2.58 -6.39 15.70
N VAL A 229 2.05 -6.89 16.82
CA VAL A 229 0.85 -7.75 16.83
C VAL A 229 -0.38 -7.00 16.32
N MET A 230 -0.52 -5.71 16.64
CA MET A 230 -1.61 -4.88 16.11
C MET A 230 -1.50 -4.67 14.60
N MET A 231 -0.29 -4.43 14.09
CA MET A 231 0.00 -4.29 12.67
C MET A 231 -0.32 -5.59 11.92
N ILE A 232 0.09 -6.74 12.46
CA ILE A 232 -0.25 -8.05 11.94
C ILE A 232 -1.76 -8.30 11.98
N ALA A 233 -2.45 -7.95 13.06
CA ALA A 233 -3.91 -8.07 13.14
C ALA A 233 -4.62 -7.22 12.07
N SER A 234 -4.11 -6.01 11.79
CA SER A 234 -4.66 -5.16 10.74
C SER A 234 -4.55 -5.75 9.33
N LEU A 235 -3.53 -6.57 9.09
CA LEU A 235 -3.41 -7.34 7.87
C LEU A 235 -4.54 -8.38 7.73
N GLY A 236 -4.82 -9.11 8.82
CA GLY A 236 -5.93 -10.09 8.85
C GLY A 236 -7.27 -9.42 8.58
N VAL A 237 -7.49 -8.22 9.16
CA VAL A 237 -8.66 -7.38 8.84
C VAL A 237 -8.68 -7.01 7.37
N ALA A 238 -7.55 -6.60 6.80
CA ALA A 238 -7.47 -6.19 5.39
C ALA A 238 -7.90 -7.32 4.44
N LEU A 239 -7.42 -8.54 4.68
CA LEU A 239 -7.79 -9.73 3.91
C LEU A 239 -9.28 -10.03 4.00
N ILE A 240 -9.89 -9.87 5.18
CA ILE A 240 -11.33 -10.08 5.37
C ILE A 240 -12.13 -9.04 4.59
N ILE A 241 -11.82 -7.74 4.71
CA ILE A 241 -12.57 -6.69 4.00
C ILE A 241 -12.48 -6.90 2.48
N ARG A 242 -11.27 -7.18 1.99
CA ARG A 242 -11.06 -7.46 0.56
C ARG A 242 -11.85 -8.66 0.08
N ALA A 243 -11.82 -9.76 0.83
CA ALA A 243 -12.57 -10.96 0.47
C ALA A 243 -14.08 -10.71 0.47
N ILE A 244 -14.60 -9.93 1.43
CA ILE A 244 -16.03 -9.53 1.44
C ILE A 244 -16.38 -8.73 0.18
N MET A 245 -15.52 -7.78 -0.24
CA MET A 245 -15.75 -7.04 -1.49
C MET A 245 -15.71 -7.94 -2.73
N TYR A 246 -14.80 -8.92 -2.79
CA TYR A 246 -14.79 -9.91 -3.87
C TYR A 246 -16.05 -10.79 -3.90
N LEU A 247 -16.50 -11.26 -2.74
CA LEU A 247 -17.73 -12.04 -2.62
C LEU A 247 -18.95 -11.24 -3.09
N ARG A 248 -18.94 -9.91 -2.93
CA ARG A 248 -20.07 -9.06 -3.31
C ARG A 248 -20.02 -8.54 -4.74
N PHE A 249 -18.85 -8.09 -5.21
CA PHE A 249 -18.69 -7.37 -6.48
C PHE A 249 -17.85 -8.10 -7.52
N THR A 250 -17.53 -9.38 -7.27
CA THR A 250 -16.65 -10.22 -8.10
C THR A 250 -15.27 -9.57 -8.38
N ALA A 251 -14.51 -10.12 -9.33
CA ALA A 251 -13.22 -9.60 -9.77
C ALA A 251 -13.33 -8.68 -11.00
N SER A 252 -14.56 -8.36 -11.43
CA SER A 252 -14.78 -7.45 -12.55
C SER A 252 -14.20 -6.08 -12.24
N ARG A 253 -13.75 -5.40 -13.30
CA ARG A 253 -13.21 -4.06 -13.21
C ARG A 253 -14.33 -3.08 -13.55
N ASN A 254 -14.78 -2.35 -12.54
CA ASN A 254 -15.88 -1.41 -12.66
C ASN A 254 -15.36 0.01 -12.53
N MET A 255 -16.17 0.99 -12.92
CA MET A 255 -15.84 2.40 -12.86
C MET A 255 -17.04 3.16 -12.34
N PHE A 256 -16.79 4.19 -11.53
CA PHE A 256 -17.84 5.06 -11.04
C PHE A 256 -17.93 6.29 -11.94
N GLU A 257 -19.10 6.55 -12.49
CA GLU A 257 -19.39 7.72 -13.30
C GLU A 257 -20.59 8.38 -12.62
N PRO A 258 -20.45 9.52 -11.92
CA PRO A 258 -21.58 10.15 -11.24
C PRO A 258 -22.69 10.56 -12.20
N ASP A 259 -22.30 10.84 -13.43
CA ASP A 259 -23.15 11.16 -14.56
C ASP A 259 -22.29 10.94 -15.81
N SER A 260 -22.94 10.59 -16.93
CA SER A 260 -22.29 10.17 -18.17
C SER A 260 -21.46 11.30 -18.80
N ASP A 261 -21.81 12.56 -18.48
CA ASP A 261 -21.20 13.79 -18.96
C ASP A 261 -19.81 14.05 -18.36
N TRP A 262 -19.52 13.59 -17.13
CA TRP A 262 -18.23 13.77 -16.45
C TRP A 262 -17.01 13.31 -17.26
N ARG A 263 -17.22 12.41 -18.23
CA ARG A 263 -16.18 11.81 -19.06
C ARG A 263 -16.20 12.26 -20.51
N MET A 264 -17.01 13.27 -20.84
CA MET A 264 -16.96 13.87 -22.17
C MET A 264 -15.58 14.47 -22.44
N PRO A 265 -15.00 14.23 -23.64
CA PRO A 265 -13.73 14.84 -24.03
C PRO A 265 -13.77 16.37 -24.13
N THR A 266 -14.96 16.96 -24.26
CA THR A 266 -15.23 18.41 -24.30
C THR A 266 -15.16 19.06 -22.93
N LEU A 267 -15.45 18.33 -21.84
CA LEU A 267 -15.42 18.86 -20.47
C LEU A 267 -14.02 18.81 -19.86
N ARG A 268 -13.25 19.86 -20.15
CA ARG A 268 -11.83 19.97 -19.81
C ARG A 268 -11.42 21.41 -19.58
N TRP A 269 -10.38 21.60 -18.78
CA TRP A 269 -9.67 22.87 -18.75
C TRP A 269 -8.61 22.85 -19.85
N GLU A 270 -8.67 23.83 -20.73
CA GLU A 270 -7.65 24.08 -21.75
C GLU A 270 -6.62 25.02 -21.13
N ILE A 271 -5.52 24.43 -20.64
CA ILE A 271 -4.46 25.16 -19.96
C ILE A 271 -3.31 25.32 -20.97
N PRO A 272 -2.86 26.55 -21.28
CA PRO A 272 -1.68 26.75 -22.11
C PRO A 272 -0.47 26.13 -21.40
N THR A 273 0.33 25.35 -22.13
CA THR A 273 1.50 24.67 -21.57
C THR A 273 2.76 25.02 -22.33
N THR A 274 3.87 24.99 -21.61
CA THR A 274 5.21 24.96 -22.18
C THR A 274 5.71 23.54 -22.16
N LYS A 275 6.18 23.05 -23.31
CA LYS A 275 6.82 21.74 -23.43
C LYS A 275 8.33 21.92 -23.50
N ILE A 276 9.05 21.14 -22.70
CA ILE A 276 10.50 21.01 -22.74
C ILE A 276 10.81 19.67 -23.37
N ARG A 277 11.41 19.67 -24.56
CA ARG A 277 11.90 18.48 -25.22
C ARG A 277 13.40 18.38 -25.04
N LEU A 278 13.84 17.21 -24.58
CA LEU A 278 15.24 16.87 -24.38
C LEU A 278 15.60 15.81 -25.41
N ASN A 279 16.55 16.12 -26.29
CA ASN A 279 17.14 15.17 -27.21
C ASN A 279 18.43 14.63 -26.57
N LEU A 280 18.37 13.41 -26.07
CA LEU A 280 19.46 12.73 -25.38
C LEU A 280 20.17 11.77 -26.35
N GLY A 281 21.46 11.55 -26.14
CA GLY A 281 22.26 10.62 -26.93
C GLY A 281 22.90 11.25 -28.16
N ASP A 282 22.92 10.50 -29.26
CA ASP A 282 23.41 10.99 -30.54
C ASP A 282 22.50 12.05 -31.15
N ARG A 283 23.09 13.20 -31.45
CA ARG A 283 22.41 14.39 -32.01
C ARG A 283 22.81 14.67 -33.46
N SER A 284 23.66 13.84 -34.05
CA SER A 284 24.02 13.94 -35.45
C SER A 284 22.79 13.70 -36.37
N LEU A 285 22.86 14.27 -37.57
CA LEU A 285 21.88 14.10 -38.64
C LEU A 285 22.59 13.46 -39.83
N ASP A 286 21.93 12.51 -40.50
CA ASP A 286 22.45 11.92 -41.73
C ASP A 286 22.45 12.94 -42.88
N GLU A 287 23.37 12.82 -43.83
CA GLU A 287 23.48 13.74 -44.96
C GLU A 287 22.15 13.84 -45.74
N GLY A 288 21.61 15.06 -45.84
CA GLY A 288 20.35 15.36 -46.53
C GLY A 288 19.08 15.25 -45.67
N GLN A 289 19.18 14.87 -44.39
CA GLN A 289 18.08 14.95 -43.43
C GLN A 289 18.07 16.29 -42.70
N THR A 290 16.89 16.89 -42.51
CA THR A 290 16.73 18.14 -41.77
C THR A 290 15.86 17.91 -40.53
N TYR A 291 16.21 18.54 -39.41
CA TYR A 291 15.41 18.51 -38.18
C TYR A 291 14.51 19.75 -38.11
N THR A 292 13.20 19.52 -38.02
CA THR A 292 12.23 20.60 -37.82
C THR A 292 12.00 20.82 -36.33
N GLU A 293 12.43 21.97 -35.82
CA GLU A 293 12.09 22.42 -34.47
C GLU A 293 10.61 22.79 -34.39
N TYR A 294 10.06 22.74 -33.19
CA TYR A 294 8.68 23.10 -32.86
C TYR A 294 8.55 24.57 -32.47
N THR A 295 9.66 25.27 -32.33
CA THR A 295 9.73 26.72 -32.28
C THR A 295 9.43 27.30 -33.67
N CYS A 296 8.68 28.41 -33.68
CA CYS A 296 8.31 29.06 -34.92
C CYS A 296 9.02 30.39 -35.10
N GLU A 297 9.39 30.67 -36.34
CA GLU A 297 9.92 31.93 -36.79
C GLU A 297 8.98 32.53 -37.84
N GLN A 298 8.90 33.86 -37.87
CA GLN A 298 8.12 34.57 -38.87
C GLN A 298 8.86 34.54 -40.21
N THR A 299 8.37 33.75 -41.16
CA THR A 299 8.98 33.62 -42.50
C THR A 299 8.35 34.52 -43.55
N GLY A 300 7.20 35.16 -43.25
CA GLY A 300 6.54 36.09 -44.16
C GLY A 300 5.35 36.79 -43.52
N ILE A 301 4.61 37.53 -44.35
CA ILE A 301 3.30 38.11 -44.02
C ILE A 301 2.36 37.66 -45.13
N ASP A 302 1.18 37.16 -44.79
CA ASP A 302 0.17 36.76 -45.76
C ASP A 302 -0.36 38.01 -46.47
N GLU A 303 -0.24 38.04 -47.79
CA GLU A 303 -0.59 39.18 -48.64
C GLU A 303 -2.10 39.50 -48.62
N VAL A 304 -2.95 38.55 -48.20
CA VAL A 304 -4.42 38.72 -48.18
C VAL A 304 -4.92 39.16 -46.79
N THR A 305 -4.37 38.58 -45.72
CA THR A 305 -4.86 38.79 -44.34
C THR A 305 -4.00 39.77 -43.54
N GLY A 306 -2.76 40.04 -43.97
CA GLY A 306 -1.80 40.88 -43.24
C GLY A 306 -1.22 40.22 -41.99
N GLU A 307 -1.52 38.94 -41.76
CA GLU A 307 -1.03 38.18 -40.60
C GLU A 307 0.38 37.59 -40.86
N PRO A 308 1.24 37.49 -39.82
CA PRO A 308 2.57 36.91 -39.96
C PRO A 308 2.49 35.40 -40.25
N ILE A 309 3.12 34.96 -41.34
CA ILE A 309 3.26 33.54 -41.67
C ILE A 309 4.36 32.97 -40.78
N LEU A 310 3.97 32.20 -39.78
CA LEU A 310 4.86 31.45 -38.90
C LEU A 310 5.19 30.09 -39.52
N SER A 311 6.47 29.76 -39.64
CA SER A 311 6.89 28.41 -40.00
C SER A 311 7.93 27.88 -39.02
N ARG A 312 8.09 26.55 -39.00
CA ARG A 312 8.99 25.85 -38.07
C ARG A 312 10.44 26.07 -38.47
N VAL A 313 11.31 26.32 -37.47
CA VAL A 313 12.75 26.44 -37.69
C VAL A 313 13.30 25.10 -38.18
N VAL A 314 14.06 25.10 -39.28
CA VAL A 314 14.68 23.90 -39.88
C VAL A 314 16.18 23.95 -39.63
N ASN A 315 16.73 22.88 -39.03
CA ASN A 315 18.14 22.73 -38.73
C ASN A 315 18.75 21.57 -39.52
N ASP A 316 19.80 21.86 -40.27
CA ASP A 316 20.45 20.90 -41.18
C ASP A 316 21.76 20.32 -40.59
N VAL A 317 22.15 20.74 -39.38
CA VAL A 317 23.45 20.42 -38.78
C VAL A 317 23.33 19.38 -37.65
N SER A 318 22.45 19.62 -36.67
CA SER A 318 22.29 18.70 -35.53
C SER A 318 20.99 18.95 -34.77
N LYS A 319 20.54 17.96 -34.01
CA LYS A 319 19.38 18.08 -33.13
C LYS A 319 19.75 18.92 -31.89
N PRO A 320 18.98 19.95 -31.50
CA PRO A 320 19.26 20.73 -30.29
C PRO A 320 19.11 19.89 -29.02
N VAL A 321 19.95 20.13 -28.00
CA VAL A 321 19.92 19.37 -26.73
C VAL A 321 18.61 19.58 -25.97
N VAL A 322 18.20 20.84 -25.87
CA VAL A 322 16.99 21.28 -25.17
C VAL A 322 16.21 22.18 -26.10
N GLU A 323 14.94 21.87 -26.26
CA GLU A 323 14.00 22.61 -27.08
C GLU A 323 12.80 22.99 -26.21
N ILE A 324 12.53 24.28 -26.09
CA ILE A 324 11.44 24.81 -25.26
C ILE A 324 10.47 25.52 -26.20
N TYR A 325 9.23 25.05 -26.25
CA TYR A 325 8.20 25.63 -27.09
C TYR A 325 6.87 25.70 -26.34
N ASP A 326 6.13 26.78 -26.58
CA ASP A 326 4.76 26.95 -26.10
C ASP A 326 3.80 26.47 -27.17
N VAL A 327 2.84 25.63 -26.78
CA VAL A 327 1.94 24.97 -27.72
C VAL A 327 0.85 25.91 -28.24
N THR A 328 0.68 27.09 -27.66
CA THR A 328 -0.31 28.09 -28.11
C THR A 328 0.26 29.12 -29.08
N THR A 329 1.57 29.37 -29.06
CA THR A 329 2.21 30.41 -29.87
C THR A 329 3.11 29.85 -30.98
N ALA A 330 3.47 28.56 -30.94
CA ALA A 330 4.42 27.96 -31.88
C ALA A 330 3.75 26.98 -32.87
N CYS A 331 3.15 27.50 -33.96
CA CYS A 331 2.56 26.79 -35.12
C CYS A 331 1.83 25.46 -34.83
N LEU A 332 1.20 25.37 -33.67
CA LEU A 332 0.46 24.23 -33.18
C LEU A 332 -0.84 24.79 -32.58
N GLU A 333 -1.97 24.19 -32.94
CA GLU A 333 -3.27 24.52 -32.35
C GLU A 333 -3.64 23.42 -31.34
N ALA A 334 -2.84 23.25 -30.28
CA ALA A 334 -3.10 22.17 -29.32
C ALA A 334 -2.87 22.60 -27.86
N ALA A 335 -3.93 22.88 -27.12
CA ALA A 335 -3.85 23.03 -25.67
C ALA A 335 -3.64 21.68 -24.96
N THR A 336 -3.03 21.71 -23.77
CA THR A 336 -3.09 20.53 -22.89
C THR A 336 -4.44 20.47 -22.20
N ASN A 337 -5.12 19.37 -22.48
CA ASN A 337 -6.46 19.10 -21.99
C ASN A 337 -6.37 18.46 -20.60
N TYR A 338 -6.82 19.18 -19.58
CA TYR A 338 -6.98 18.61 -18.24
C TYR A 338 -8.46 18.32 -17.95
N PRO A 339 -8.91 17.05 -18.00
CA PRO A 339 -10.32 16.72 -17.82
C PRO A 339 -10.81 17.06 -16.41
N TYR A 340 -12.06 17.53 -16.30
CA TYR A 340 -12.65 17.94 -15.02
C TYR A 340 -12.65 16.81 -13.98
N TYR A 341 -12.99 15.58 -14.39
CA TYR A 341 -13.04 14.43 -13.48
C TYR A 341 -11.67 14.12 -12.82
N LYS A 342 -10.54 14.43 -13.49
CA LYS A 342 -9.21 14.29 -12.87
C LYS A 342 -8.93 15.40 -11.86
N GLY A 343 -9.41 16.61 -12.12
CA GLY A 343 -9.22 17.77 -11.23
C GLY A 343 -10.03 17.74 -9.94
N VAL A 344 -11.18 17.08 -9.93
CA VAL A 344 -12.01 16.99 -8.71
C VAL A 344 -11.30 16.20 -7.60
N VAL A 345 -10.53 15.16 -7.93
CA VAL A 345 -9.82 14.33 -6.94
C VAL A 345 -8.91 15.16 -6.02
N PRO A 346 -7.93 15.94 -6.53
CA PRO A 346 -7.10 16.75 -5.66
C PRO A 346 -7.88 17.83 -4.91
N ILE A 347 -8.88 18.45 -5.53
CA ILE A 347 -9.68 19.50 -4.86
C ILE A 347 -10.36 18.93 -3.62
N VAL A 348 -11.10 17.82 -3.76
CA VAL A 348 -11.83 17.20 -2.65
C VAL A 348 -10.87 16.71 -1.56
N VAL A 349 -9.79 16.01 -1.94
CA VAL A 349 -8.87 15.46 -0.94
C VAL A 349 -8.13 16.59 -0.22
N PHE A 350 -7.47 17.53 -0.91
CA PHE A 350 -6.73 18.60 -0.22
C PHE A 350 -7.65 19.47 0.65
N ALA A 351 -8.90 19.73 0.21
CA ALA A 351 -9.89 20.43 1.03
C ALA A 351 -10.25 19.64 2.28
N SER A 352 -10.51 18.33 2.17
CA SER A 352 -10.81 17.47 3.32
C SER A 352 -9.67 17.41 4.33
N VAL A 353 -8.44 17.41 3.84
CA VAL A 353 -7.22 17.39 4.65
C VAL A 353 -7.01 18.72 5.35
N ALA A 354 -7.25 19.83 4.65
CA ALA A 354 -7.23 21.16 5.25
C ALA A 354 -8.27 21.27 6.37
N LEU A 355 -9.48 20.75 6.15
CA LEU A 355 -10.54 20.69 7.16
C LEU A 355 -10.13 19.83 8.36
N LEU A 356 -9.55 18.65 8.13
CA LEU A 356 -9.02 17.80 9.21
C LEU A 356 -7.91 18.52 9.99
N TYR A 357 -6.98 19.18 9.31
CA TYR A 357 -5.91 19.92 9.94
C TYR A 357 -6.45 21.05 10.84
N LEU A 358 -7.46 21.79 10.36
CA LEU A 358 -8.17 22.78 11.17
C LEU A 358 -8.86 22.13 12.37
N LEU A 359 -9.54 20.99 12.17
CA LEU A 359 -10.18 20.23 13.24
C LEU A 359 -9.16 19.84 14.32
N LEU A 360 -8.00 19.31 13.94
CA LEU A 360 -7.00 18.80 14.89
C LEU A 360 -6.23 19.91 15.61
N THR A 361 -6.06 21.08 14.99
CA THR A 361 -5.29 22.18 15.56
C THR A 361 -6.14 23.19 16.32
N LYS A 362 -7.38 23.41 15.90
CA LYS A 362 -8.25 24.50 16.41
C LYS A 362 -9.38 24.01 17.31
N THR A 363 -9.73 22.72 17.31
CA THR A 363 -10.85 22.22 18.13
C THR A 363 -10.40 21.55 19.43
N ARG A 364 -11.33 21.47 20.39
CA ARG A 364 -11.14 20.72 21.65
C ARG A 364 -10.90 19.23 21.41
N LEU A 365 -11.55 18.65 20.39
CA LEU A 365 -11.34 17.25 20.00
C LEU A 365 -9.88 17.04 19.59
N GLY A 366 -9.34 17.91 18.74
CA GLY A 366 -7.95 17.89 18.33
C GLY A 366 -6.95 18.05 19.48
N GLY A 367 -7.27 18.89 20.47
CA GLY A 367 -6.47 19.01 21.71
C GLY A 367 -6.43 17.70 22.50
N ARG A 368 -7.56 17.02 22.66
CA ARG A 368 -7.65 15.70 23.34
C ARG A 368 -6.90 14.62 22.56
N MET A 369 -6.99 14.62 21.22
CA MET A 369 -6.28 13.66 20.37
C MET A 369 -4.76 13.79 20.50
N ARG A 370 -4.23 15.02 20.55
CA ARG A 370 -2.79 15.25 20.79
C ARG A 370 -2.35 14.81 22.18
N ALA A 371 -3.14 15.12 23.22
CA ALA A 371 -2.84 14.66 24.57
C ALA A 371 -2.78 13.13 24.67
N VAL A 372 -3.73 12.42 24.04
CA VAL A 372 -3.75 10.95 23.99
C VAL A 372 -2.59 10.39 23.16
N ALA A 373 -2.24 11.04 22.06
CA ALA A 373 -1.08 10.67 21.23
C ALA A 373 0.23 10.74 22.02
N ASP A 374 0.42 11.82 22.78
CA ASP A 374 1.64 12.06 23.57
C ASP A 374 1.76 11.05 24.72
N ASN A 375 0.72 10.94 25.56
CA ASN A 375 0.66 9.96 26.63
C ASN A 375 -0.79 9.58 26.98
N PRO A 376 -1.26 8.39 26.59
CA PRO A 376 -2.64 7.96 26.83
C PRO A 376 -2.95 7.81 28.32
N ASP A 377 -1.98 7.36 29.13
CA ASP A 377 -2.17 7.15 30.57
C ASP A 377 -2.29 8.49 31.31
N LEU A 378 -1.46 9.48 30.95
CA LEU A 378 -1.55 10.83 31.50
C LEU A 378 -2.86 11.53 31.06
N ALA A 379 -3.26 11.36 29.80
CA ALA A 379 -4.52 11.89 29.31
C ALA A 379 -5.72 11.28 30.06
N ALA A 380 -5.70 9.97 30.33
CA ALA A 380 -6.71 9.30 31.13
C ALA A 380 -6.79 9.86 32.56
N SER A 381 -5.64 10.07 33.21
CA SER A 381 -5.58 10.67 34.55
C SER A 381 -6.12 12.11 34.60
N SER A 382 -6.05 12.83 33.47
CA SER A 382 -6.60 14.18 33.30
C SER A 382 -8.10 14.20 32.95
N GLY A 383 -8.79 13.07 33.04
CA GLY A 383 -10.23 12.94 32.75
C GLY A 383 -10.59 12.84 31.27
N ILE A 384 -9.61 12.63 30.37
CA ILE A 384 -9.87 12.42 28.94
C ILE A 384 -10.21 10.94 28.73
N ASN A 385 -11.37 10.66 28.13
CA ASN A 385 -11.73 9.29 27.75
C ASN A 385 -10.93 8.85 26.51
N VAL A 386 -9.83 8.12 26.75
CA VAL A 386 -8.90 7.63 25.72
C VAL A 386 -9.60 6.76 24.69
N GLU A 387 -10.51 5.87 25.12
CA GLU A 387 -11.24 4.97 24.22
C GLU A 387 -12.09 5.75 23.22
N ARG A 388 -12.83 6.78 23.66
CA ARG A 388 -13.61 7.63 22.75
C ARG A 388 -12.72 8.37 21.77
N VAL A 389 -11.57 8.87 22.22
CA VAL A 389 -10.61 9.56 21.35
C VAL A 389 -10.06 8.61 20.29
N GLN A 390 -9.73 7.38 20.66
CA GLN A 390 -9.29 6.33 19.72
C GLN A 390 -10.39 5.96 18.71
N LEU A 391 -11.65 5.84 19.14
CA LEU A 391 -12.78 5.58 18.24
C LEU A 391 -13.03 6.74 17.27
N THR A 392 -12.98 7.99 17.74
CA THR A 392 -13.09 9.16 16.85
C THR A 392 -11.92 9.25 15.87
N SER A 393 -10.74 8.82 16.28
CA SER A 393 -9.57 8.71 15.41
C SER A 393 -9.77 7.66 14.32
N ALA A 394 -10.31 6.49 14.68
CA ALA A 394 -10.64 5.44 13.73
C ALA A 394 -11.70 5.91 12.71
N PHE A 395 -12.74 6.62 13.18
CA PHE A 395 -13.77 7.19 12.32
C PHE A 395 -13.21 8.21 11.31
N LEU A 396 -12.46 9.21 11.79
CA LEU A 396 -11.89 10.26 10.93
C LEU A 396 -10.87 9.68 9.94
N SER A 397 -10.06 8.72 10.40
CA SER A 397 -9.08 8.03 9.56
C SER A 397 -9.75 7.27 8.41
N ALA A 398 -10.67 6.36 8.74
CA ALA A 398 -11.35 5.55 7.74
C ALA A 398 -12.22 6.42 6.81
N GLY A 399 -12.91 7.41 7.37
CA GLY A 399 -13.77 8.35 6.62
C GLY A 399 -13.03 9.11 5.52
N ILE A 400 -11.85 9.67 5.80
CA ILE A 400 -11.07 10.42 4.80
C ILE A 400 -10.53 9.48 3.71
N SER A 401 -10.07 8.29 4.08
CA SER A 401 -9.62 7.31 3.09
C SER A 401 -10.78 6.81 2.22
N GLY A 402 -11.95 6.54 2.80
CA GLY A 402 -13.15 6.15 2.05
C GLY A 402 -13.65 7.24 1.12
N MET A 403 -13.69 8.50 1.57
CA MET A 403 -14.02 9.63 0.70
C MET A 403 -13.00 9.78 -0.44
N GLY A 404 -11.71 9.65 -0.16
CA GLY A 404 -10.67 9.66 -1.20
C GLY A 404 -10.87 8.54 -2.23
N GLY A 405 -11.26 7.35 -1.79
CA GLY A 405 -11.60 6.24 -2.67
C GLY A 405 -12.80 6.51 -3.55
N ALA A 406 -13.87 7.07 -2.98
CA ALA A 406 -15.08 7.41 -3.72
C ALA A 406 -14.83 8.42 -4.85
N VAL A 407 -14.04 9.48 -4.62
CA VAL A 407 -13.68 10.42 -5.71
C VAL A 407 -12.74 9.75 -6.72
N PHE A 408 -11.77 8.96 -6.24
CA PHE A 408 -10.78 8.32 -7.10
C PHE A 408 -11.38 7.28 -8.05
N ALA A 409 -12.51 6.67 -7.68
CA ALA A 409 -13.26 5.71 -8.48
C ALA A 409 -13.71 6.25 -9.86
N ILE A 410 -13.71 7.58 -10.05
CA ILE A 410 -14.02 8.28 -11.32
C ILE A 410 -12.81 8.31 -12.27
N THR A 411 -11.60 8.03 -11.79
CA THR A 411 -10.39 8.19 -12.60
C THR A 411 -9.96 6.94 -13.35
N LEU A 412 -10.26 5.76 -12.81
CA LEU A 412 -9.82 4.49 -13.36
C LEU A 412 -10.79 3.36 -13.03
N ARG A 413 -10.72 2.30 -13.83
CA ARG A 413 -11.43 1.05 -13.55
C ARG A 413 -10.74 0.32 -12.40
N TYR A 414 -11.50 -0.03 -11.37
CA TYR A 414 -10.99 -0.63 -10.15
C TYR A 414 -11.59 -2.01 -9.90
N ASN A 415 -10.87 -2.80 -9.10
CA ASN A 415 -11.28 -4.08 -8.53
C ASN A 415 -10.89 -4.12 -7.04
N PRO A 416 -11.28 -5.15 -6.28
CA PRO A 416 -10.94 -5.21 -4.85
C PRO A 416 -9.43 -5.29 -4.53
N GLU A 417 -8.56 -5.61 -5.49
CA GLU A 417 -7.10 -5.59 -5.31
C GLU A 417 -6.48 -4.18 -5.49
N THR A 418 -7.19 -3.27 -6.15
CA THR A 418 -6.64 -1.97 -6.61
C THR A 418 -6.10 -1.12 -5.46
N ALA A 419 -6.80 -1.05 -4.33
CA ALA A 419 -6.42 -0.16 -3.23
C ALA A 419 -5.14 -0.62 -2.51
N PHE A 420 -4.86 -1.92 -2.47
CA PHE A 420 -3.66 -2.44 -1.81
C PHE A 420 -2.38 -2.00 -2.53
N ALA A 421 -2.41 -1.88 -3.86
CA ALA A 421 -1.29 -1.34 -4.63
C ALA A 421 -1.02 0.15 -4.29
N LEU A 422 -2.03 0.89 -3.83
CA LEU A 422 -1.89 2.30 -3.41
C LEU A 422 -1.43 2.43 -1.95
N LEU A 423 -1.48 1.36 -1.16
CA LEU A 423 -1.04 1.37 0.24
C LEU A 423 0.47 1.62 0.37
N LEU A 424 1.27 0.94 -0.46
CA LEU A 424 2.72 0.98 -0.35
C LEU A 424 3.30 2.38 -0.67
N PRO A 425 2.89 3.09 -1.73
CA PRO A 425 3.35 4.46 -1.97
C PRO A 425 2.87 5.41 -0.87
N SER A 426 1.70 5.12 -0.27
CA SER A 426 1.20 5.90 0.86
C SER A 426 2.04 5.72 2.13
N PHE A 427 2.67 4.56 2.34
CA PHE A 427 3.70 4.42 3.37
C PHE A 427 4.92 5.29 3.07
N ALA A 428 5.37 5.36 1.81
CA ALA A 428 6.46 6.25 1.43
C ALA A 428 6.19 7.71 1.82
N VAL A 429 4.95 8.17 1.61
CA VAL A 429 4.50 9.52 1.99
C VAL A 429 4.65 9.78 3.49
N ILE A 430 4.24 8.85 4.34
CA ILE A 430 4.26 9.04 5.81
C ILE A 430 5.68 8.99 6.35
N VAL A 431 6.49 8.08 5.81
CA VAL A 431 7.89 7.94 6.18
C VAL A 431 8.63 9.23 5.83
N LEU A 432 8.46 9.72 4.60
CA LEU A 432 9.06 10.97 4.13
C LEU A 432 8.56 12.18 4.94
N GLY A 433 7.24 12.22 5.17
CA GLY A 433 6.55 13.25 5.92
C GLY A 433 6.73 13.21 7.44
N THR A 434 7.51 12.26 7.96
CA THR A 434 7.60 11.91 9.38
C THR A 434 6.29 11.37 9.95
N ILE A 435 6.36 10.19 10.57
CA ILE A 435 5.20 9.51 11.16
C ILE A 435 4.47 10.42 12.15
N GLY A 436 3.15 10.58 11.97
CA GLY A 436 2.29 11.35 12.86
C GLY A 436 2.22 12.86 12.58
N SER A 437 2.89 13.34 11.51
CA SER A 437 2.84 14.73 11.06
C SER A 437 1.94 14.89 9.84
N ILE A 438 0.80 15.57 10.00
CA ILE A 438 -0.14 15.84 8.88
C ILE A 438 0.46 16.81 7.85
N PRO A 439 1.06 17.96 8.24
CA PRO A 439 1.72 18.83 7.27
C PRO A 439 2.86 18.14 6.54
N GLY A 440 3.59 17.27 7.25
CA GLY A 440 4.64 16.46 6.66
C GLY A 440 4.09 15.45 5.66
N ALA A 441 2.96 14.79 5.94
CA ALA A 441 2.29 13.90 4.99
C ALA A 441 1.82 14.64 3.73
N VAL A 442 1.34 15.89 3.85
CA VAL A 442 0.99 16.73 2.68
C VAL A 442 2.21 16.97 1.79
N ILE A 443 3.32 17.43 2.37
CA ILE A 443 4.58 17.66 1.61
C ILE A 443 5.12 16.35 1.04
N GLY A 444 5.12 15.28 1.84
CA GLY A 444 5.55 13.95 1.42
C GLY A 444 4.74 13.43 0.24
N SER A 445 3.43 13.67 0.22
CA SER A 445 2.55 13.26 -0.88
C SER A 445 2.85 14.01 -2.17
N LEU A 446 3.12 15.32 -2.08
CA LEU A 446 3.50 16.16 -3.22
C LEU A 446 4.83 15.72 -3.82
N ILE A 447 5.82 15.42 -2.98
CA ILE A 447 7.12 14.94 -3.44
C ILE A 447 6.98 13.55 -4.10
N VAL A 448 6.30 12.61 -3.46
CA VAL A 448 6.12 11.25 -3.99
C VAL A 448 5.29 11.26 -5.28
N GLY A 449 4.22 12.06 -5.33
CA GLY A 449 3.42 12.27 -6.53
C GLY A 449 4.21 12.91 -7.67
N PHE A 450 5.07 13.89 -7.34
CA PHE A 450 5.96 14.54 -8.32
C PHE A 450 6.98 13.58 -8.88
N VAL A 451 7.64 12.77 -8.03
CA VAL A 451 8.61 11.75 -8.47
C VAL A 451 7.94 10.79 -9.45
N ARG A 452 6.72 10.31 -9.15
CA ARG A 452 5.96 9.47 -10.07
C ARG A 452 5.64 10.20 -11.38
N ALA A 453 5.05 11.40 -11.31
CA ALA A 453 4.62 12.16 -12.48
C ALA A 453 5.78 12.57 -13.40
N LEU A 454 6.94 12.91 -12.84
CA LEU A 454 8.16 13.23 -13.59
C LEU A 454 8.79 11.98 -14.22
N SER A 455 8.76 10.84 -13.52
CA SER A 455 9.38 9.61 -14.01
C SER A 455 8.67 9.02 -15.24
N SER A 456 7.35 9.17 -15.34
CA SER A 456 6.56 8.59 -16.43
C SER A 456 7.02 9.04 -17.83
N PRO A 457 7.09 10.34 -18.17
CA PRO A 457 7.55 10.77 -19.49
C PRO A 457 9.02 10.43 -19.77
N ILE A 458 9.87 10.38 -18.73
CA ILE A 458 11.28 9.97 -18.86
C ILE A 458 11.36 8.50 -19.28
N LEU A 459 10.66 7.62 -18.56
CA LEU A 459 10.63 6.18 -18.84
C LEU A 459 10.02 5.86 -20.21
N ILE A 460 8.99 6.60 -20.62
CA ILE A 460 8.40 6.49 -21.98
C ILE A 460 9.43 6.88 -23.05
N GLY A 461 10.13 8.01 -22.86
CA GLY A 461 11.07 8.54 -23.85
C GLY A 461 12.31 7.69 -24.05
N ILE A 462 12.84 7.08 -22.97
CA ILE A 462 14.05 6.22 -23.04
C ILE A 462 13.74 4.74 -23.31
N GLY A 463 12.52 4.28 -23.00
CA GLY A 463 12.17 2.87 -23.09
C GLY A 463 12.30 2.30 -24.51
N LEU A 464 11.69 2.96 -25.49
CA LEU A 464 11.71 2.48 -26.88
C LEU A 464 13.12 2.46 -27.50
N PRO A 465 13.96 3.51 -27.40
CA PRO A 465 15.34 3.50 -27.89
C PRO A 465 16.20 2.39 -27.29
N LEU A 466 15.97 2.01 -26.03
CA LEU A 466 16.69 0.93 -25.35
C LEU A 466 16.06 -0.46 -25.60
N GLY A 467 15.12 -0.59 -26.55
CA GLY A 467 14.45 -1.86 -26.86
C GLY A 467 13.44 -2.34 -25.79
N ARG A 468 13.00 -1.45 -24.90
CA ARG A 468 12.22 -1.74 -23.69
C ARG A 468 10.88 -1.03 -23.68
N SER A 469 9.90 -1.58 -24.38
CA SER A 469 8.56 -1.01 -24.48
C SER A 469 7.79 -0.97 -23.14
N ASN A 470 8.12 -1.85 -22.18
CA ASN A 470 7.41 -1.96 -20.90
C ASN A 470 8.04 -1.16 -19.75
N TYR A 471 9.07 -0.33 -20.01
CA TYR A 471 9.70 0.52 -19.00
C TYR A 471 8.75 1.53 -18.36
N THR A 472 7.68 1.87 -19.06
CA THR A 472 6.62 2.76 -18.57
C THR A 472 5.97 2.24 -17.28
N ALA A 473 5.90 0.91 -17.10
CA ALA A 473 5.37 0.28 -15.89
C ALA A 473 6.24 0.49 -14.64
N LEU A 474 7.51 0.91 -14.80
CA LEU A 474 8.40 1.23 -13.68
C LEU A 474 8.01 2.53 -12.98
N ASP A 475 7.14 3.37 -13.56
CA ASP A 475 6.66 4.62 -12.96
C ASP A 475 6.02 4.38 -11.58
N ALA A 476 5.36 3.23 -11.40
CA ALA A 476 4.74 2.81 -10.15
C ALA A 476 5.74 2.44 -9.06
N VAL A 477 6.99 2.16 -9.44
CA VAL A 477 8.07 1.70 -8.56
C VAL A 477 8.93 2.85 -8.07
N MET A 478 8.95 3.96 -8.81
CA MET A 478 9.76 5.13 -8.51
C MET A 478 9.54 5.69 -7.10
N PRO A 479 8.30 5.77 -6.57
CA PRO A 479 8.07 6.08 -5.15
C PRO A 479 8.85 5.21 -4.17
N TYR A 480 9.00 3.91 -4.44
CA TYR A 480 9.69 2.97 -3.56
C TYR A 480 11.20 3.12 -3.61
N ILE A 481 11.76 3.24 -4.82
CA ILE A 481 13.19 3.45 -5.02
C ILE A 481 13.59 4.76 -4.33
N PHE A 482 12.80 5.80 -4.53
CA PHE A 482 12.99 7.09 -3.89
C PHE A 482 12.85 7.03 -2.36
N LEU A 483 11.87 6.28 -1.84
CA LEU A 483 11.73 6.04 -0.40
C LEU A 483 12.97 5.39 0.20
N VAL A 484 13.47 4.31 -0.41
CA VAL A 484 14.66 3.60 0.06
C VAL A 484 15.87 4.52 0.03
N ALA A 485 16.05 5.27 -1.06
CA ALA A 485 17.14 6.24 -1.19
C ALA A 485 17.08 7.32 -0.11
N ILE A 486 15.90 7.87 0.20
CA ILE A 486 15.75 8.86 1.26
C ILE A 486 15.98 8.27 2.63
N LEU A 487 15.42 7.10 2.96
CA LEU A 487 15.64 6.48 4.26
C LEU A 487 17.13 6.21 4.55
N MET A 488 17.91 5.95 3.50
CA MET A 488 19.37 5.82 3.60
C MET A 488 20.10 7.14 3.91
N ILE A 489 19.48 8.29 3.64
CA ILE A 489 20.04 9.63 3.81
C ILE A 489 19.46 10.32 5.05
N LEU A 490 18.14 10.31 5.20
CA LEU A 490 17.33 10.94 6.25
C LEU A 490 16.38 9.90 6.88
N PRO A 491 16.88 9.04 7.79
CA PRO A 491 16.08 7.97 8.41
C PRO A 491 14.93 8.47 9.30
N GLU A 492 15.01 9.71 9.80
CA GLU A 492 13.97 10.35 10.64
C GLU A 492 12.92 11.12 9.81
N GLY A 493 13.09 11.19 8.49
CA GLY A 493 12.23 11.96 7.58
C GLY A 493 12.51 13.47 7.62
N ILE A 494 11.82 14.22 6.75
CA ILE A 494 12.03 15.68 6.59
C ILE A 494 11.42 16.47 7.74
N GLY A 495 10.36 15.95 8.38
CA GLY A 495 9.64 16.64 9.44
C GLY A 495 10.46 16.87 10.72
N ASP A 496 11.34 15.94 11.07
CA ASP A 496 12.23 16.10 12.23
C ASP A 496 13.24 17.25 12.04
N ALA A 497 13.85 17.33 10.84
CA ALA A 497 14.75 18.44 10.49
C ALA A 497 14.04 19.80 10.58
N TRP A 498 12.76 19.86 10.18
CA TRP A 498 11.93 21.05 10.32
C TRP A 498 11.65 21.43 11.77
N GLU A 499 11.40 20.45 12.66
CA GLU A 499 11.21 20.72 14.09
C GLU A 499 12.49 21.27 14.74
N LYS A 500 13.65 20.67 14.47
CA LYS A 500 14.95 21.16 14.96
C LYS A 500 15.19 22.61 14.52
N TRP A 501 14.96 22.92 13.24
CA TRP A 501 15.05 24.30 12.72
C TRP A 501 14.04 25.26 13.37
N LYS A 502 12.83 24.79 13.70
CA LYS A 502 11.81 25.56 14.40
C LYS A 502 12.21 25.92 15.82
N ILE A 503 12.75 24.97 16.58
CA ILE A 503 13.23 25.18 17.94
C ILE A 503 14.39 26.19 17.94
N GLU A 504 15.36 26.02 17.04
CA GLU A 504 16.53 26.90 16.89
C GLU A 504 16.11 28.36 16.59
N ARG A 505 15.15 28.54 15.68
CA ARG A 505 14.62 29.87 15.34
C ARG A 505 13.90 30.53 16.51
N LEU A 506 13.17 29.74 17.30
CA LEU A 506 12.47 30.24 18.49
C LEU A 506 13.46 30.60 19.61
N ARG A 507 14.57 29.88 19.74
CA ARG A 507 15.66 30.16 20.69
C ARG A 507 16.37 31.48 20.38
N ASN A 508 16.63 31.77 19.11
CA ASN A 508 17.42 32.93 18.68
C ASN A 508 16.60 34.23 18.53
N ARG A 509 15.43 34.33 19.19
CA ARG A 509 14.44 35.39 18.94
C ARG A 509 14.66 36.60 19.86
N LYS A 510 14.77 37.80 19.28
CA LYS A 510 14.86 39.09 20.01
C LYS A 510 13.47 39.55 20.51
N PRO A 511 13.39 40.30 21.63
CA PRO A 511 12.14 40.88 22.15
C PRO A 511 11.55 41.96 21.21
N GLU A 512 10.23 42.19 21.32
CA GLU A 512 9.43 43.11 20.46
C GLU A 512 9.85 44.58 20.68
N SER A 513 10.15 45.33 19.62
CA SER A 513 10.45 46.78 19.66
C SER A 513 9.19 47.64 19.45
N ASP A 514 9.17 48.86 19.99
CA ASP A 514 8.01 49.77 19.84
C ASP A 514 7.78 50.25 18.39
N GLU A 515 8.85 50.35 17.60
CA GLU A 515 8.77 50.68 16.17
C GLU A 515 8.03 49.58 15.37
N SER A 516 8.26 48.31 15.75
CA SER A 516 7.54 47.16 15.19
C SER A 516 6.03 47.19 15.54
N ARG A 517 5.67 47.70 16.73
CA ARG A 517 4.26 47.84 17.13
C ARG A 517 3.50 48.89 16.33
N ARG A 518 4.10 50.07 16.12
CA ARG A 518 3.50 51.13 15.29
C ARG A 518 3.34 50.68 13.84
N ALA A 519 4.37 50.04 13.27
CA ALA A 519 4.30 49.46 11.93
C ALA A 519 3.17 48.41 11.81
N ALA A 520 3.02 47.55 12.82
CA ALA A 520 1.93 46.58 12.85
C ALA A 520 0.54 47.24 12.98
N GLY A 521 0.39 48.31 13.75
CA GLY A 521 -0.86 49.06 13.85
C GLY A 521 -1.29 49.66 12.50
N ILE A 522 -0.34 50.22 11.75
CA ILE A 522 -0.60 50.74 10.39
C ILE A 522 -0.97 49.61 9.42
N MET A 523 -0.23 48.50 9.44
CA MET A 523 -0.52 47.32 8.60
C MET A 523 -1.89 46.69 8.89
N ALA A 524 -2.41 46.84 10.11
CA ALA A 524 -3.73 46.31 10.47
C ALA A 524 -4.88 47.12 9.84
N ILE A 525 -4.68 48.43 9.60
CA ILE A 525 -5.67 49.33 9.00
C ILE A 525 -5.70 49.20 7.48
N LEU A 526 -4.54 48.93 6.87
CA LEU A 526 -4.43 48.68 5.43
C LEU A 526 -5.20 47.41 5.01
N PRO A 527 -5.51 47.25 3.70
CA PRO A 527 -6.15 46.02 3.19
C PRO A 527 -5.36 44.73 3.52
N THR A 528 -4.07 44.85 3.79
CA THR A 528 -3.19 43.77 4.28
C THR A 528 -3.61 43.22 5.65
N GLY A 529 -4.43 43.96 6.42
CA GLY A 529 -5.06 43.51 7.65
C GLY A 529 -5.97 42.28 7.47
N ILE A 530 -6.58 42.12 6.29
CA ILE A 530 -7.44 40.96 5.95
C ILE A 530 -6.65 39.63 6.02
N PHE A 531 -5.36 39.65 5.66
CA PHE A 531 -4.48 38.48 5.76
C PHE A 531 -3.85 38.32 7.15
N GLY A 532 -4.07 39.28 8.05
CA GLY A 532 -3.46 39.28 9.38
C GLY A 532 -1.95 39.51 9.36
N ILE A 533 -1.42 40.24 8.37
CA ILE A 533 0.02 40.53 8.24
C ILE A 533 0.53 41.31 9.46
N HIS A 534 -0.30 42.13 10.10
CA HIS A 534 0.03 42.80 11.37
C HIS A 534 0.34 41.82 12.49
N HIS A 535 -0.32 40.66 12.53
CA HIS A 535 0.00 39.60 13.47
C HIS A 535 1.29 38.87 13.13
N LEU A 536 1.60 38.72 11.85
CA LEU A 536 2.86 38.14 11.42
C LEU A 536 4.03 39.04 11.84
N TRP A 537 3.88 40.35 11.63
CA TRP A 537 4.86 41.36 12.05
C TRP A 537 5.06 41.39 13.56
N ARG A 538 3.98 41.19 14.34
CA ARG A 538 4.00 41.05 15.81
C ARG A 538 4.35 39.64 16.29
N ASN A 539 4.91 38.79 15.43
CA ASN A 539 5.38 37.47 15.82
C ASN A 539 4.28 36.53 16.39
N ARG A 540 3.01 36.76 16.02
CA ARG A 540 1.82 35.95 16.32
C ARG A 540 1.33 35.20 15.08
N PRO A 541 2.13 34.26 14.53
CA PRO A 541 1.82 33.58 13.27
C PRO A 541 0.50 32.79 13.34
N ALA A 542 0.12 32.28 14.51
CA ALA A 542 -1.13 31.53 14.67
C ALA A 542 -2.37 32.38 14.34
N LYS A 543 -2.37 33.68 14.68
CA LYS A 543 -3.46 34.58 14.32
C LYS A 543 -3.39 34.99 12.85
N ALA A 544 -2.21 35.33 12.34
CA ALA A 544 -1.99 35.64 10.92
C ALA A 544 -2.49 34.50 10.01
N VAL A 545 -2.11 33.26 10.31
CA VAL A 545 -2.57 32.07 9.58
C VAL A 545 -4.09 31.90 9.66
N THR A 546 -4.71 32.26 10.79
CA THR A 546 -6.18 32.17 10.92
C THR A 546 -6.87 33.20 10.02
N PHE A 547 -6.40 34.45 9.99
CA PHE A 547 -6.90 35.48 9.08
C PHE A 547 -6.72 35.07 7.62
N SER A 548 -5.49 34.71 7.24
CA SER A 548 -5.18 34.26 5.87
C SER A 548 -6.00 33.04 5.46
N SER A 549 -6.15 32.03 6.31
CA SER A 549 -6.91 30.80 5.96
C SER A 549 -8.40 31.05 5.79
N ILE A 550 -9.00 31.93 6.59
CA ILE A 550 -10.42 32.29 6.45
C ILE A 550 -10.65 33.08 5.16
N THR A 551 -9.81 34.08 4.87
CA THR A 551 -9.89 34.88 3.65
C THR A 551 -9.67 34.03 2.40
N ILE A 552 -8.58 33.25 2.35
CA ILE A 552 -8.29 32.37 1.22
C ILE A 552 -9.38 31.31 1.07
N GLY A 553 -9.89 30.76 2.18
CA GLY A 553 -11.01 29.83 2.17
C GLY A 553 -12.27 30.42 1.57
N SER A 554 -12.61 31.67 1.91
CA SER A 554 -13.76 32.38 1.30
C SER A 554 -13.58 32.59 -0.21
N TYR A 555 -12.37 32.89 -0.67
CA TYR A 555 -12.07 33.03 -2.10
C TYR A 555 -12.27 31.72 -2.87
N ILE A 556 -11.69 30.65 -2.33
CA ILE A 556 -11.74 29.32 -2.94
C ILE A 556 -13.19 28.86 -3.03
N LEU A 557 -13.98 29.06 -1.97
CA LEU A 557 -15.40 28.71 -1.97
C LEU A 557 -16.17 29.42 -3.09
N HIS A 558 -15.93 30.73 -3.28
CA HIS A 558 -16.55 31.48 -4.38
C HIS A 558 -16.08 31.01 -5.76
N ARG A 559 -14.79 30.72 -5.96
CA ARG A 559 -14.30 30.19 -7.24
C ARG A 559 -14.88 28.82 -7.57
N ILE A 560 -15.04 27.95 -6.57
CA ILE A 560 -15.73 26.66 -6.73
C ILE A 560 -17.21 26.90 -7.04
N GLY A 561 -17.89 27.79 -6.30
CA GLY A 561 -19.28 28.17 -6.53
C GLY A 561 -19.53 28.64 -7.96
N ASN A 562 -18.71 29.56 -8.48
CA ASN A 562 -18.86 30.04 -9.87
C ASN A 562 -18.60 28.93 -10.91
N PHE A 563 -17.65 28.03 -10.65
CA PHE A 563 -17.37 26.91 -11.56
C PHE A 563 -18.54 25.92 -11.60
N VAL A 564 -19.07 25.56 -10.43
CA VAL A 564 -20.27 24.71 -10.30
C VAL A 564 -21.44 25.42 -10.98
N GLY A 565 -21.70 26.69 -10.67
CA GLY A 565 -22.77 27.47 -11.29
C GLY A 565 -22.72 27.44 -12.82
N LYS A 566 -21.57 27.78 -13.43
CA LYS A 566 -21.43 27.84 -14.90
C LYS A 566 -21.68 26.49 -15.58
N ASN A 567 -21.20 25.38 -15.01
CA ASN A 567 -21.20 24.06 -15.65
C ASN A 567 -22.32 23.13 -15.17
N SER A 568 -23.33 23.66 -14.48
CA SER A 568 -24.44 22.87 -13.91
C SER A 568 -25.79 23.56 -14.18
N PHE A 569 -26.88 23.00 -13.66
CA PHE A 569 -28.23 23.52 -13.81
C PHE A 569 -28.58 24.67 -12.84
N ALA A 570 -27.64 25.60 -12.62
CA ALA A 570 -27.91 26.79 -11.80
C ALA A 570 -28.82 27.79 -12.54
N ASP A 571 -29.61 28.56 -11.80
CA ASP A 571 -30.54 29.53 -12.38
C ASP A 571 -29.78 30.60 -13.19
N GLY A 572 -30.10 30.72 -14.49
CA GLY A 572 -29.47 31.69 -15.40
C GLY A 572 -28.04 31.35 -15.83
N ALA A 573 -27.54 30.13 -15.56
CA ALA A 573 -26.23 29.70 -16.02
C ALA A 573 -26.23 29.17 -17.46
N CYS A 574 -25.12 29.38 -18.17
CA CYS A 574 -24.88 28.91 -19.53
C CYS A 574 -23.43 28.41 -19.66
N ALA A 575 -23.28 27.10 -19.91
CA ALA A 575 -22.04 26.40 -20.19
C ALA A 575 -21.68 26.55 -21.67
N ASP A 576 -20.50 26.06 -22.07
CA ASP A 576 -20.02 26.23 -23.45
C ASP A 576 -20.97 25.55 -24.48
N VAL A 577 -21.64 24.45 -24.09
CA VAL A 577 -22.67 23.77 -24.91
C VAL A 577 -23.91 24.64 -25.12
N CYS A 578 -24.29 25.45 -24.13
CA CYS A 578 -25.40 26.41 -24.24
C CYS A 578 -24.99 27.57 -25.15
N VAL A 579 -23.76 28.07 -25.01
CA VAL A 579 -23.21 29.15 -25.87
C VAL A 579 -23.15 28.75 -27.34
N ASP A 580 -22.79 27.49 -27.61
CA ASP A 580 -22.70 26.95 -28.98
C ASP A 580 -24.08 26.58 -29.58
N ASN A 581 -25.14 26.59 -28.77
CA ASN A 581 -26.50 26.27 -29.20
C ASN A 581 -27.28 27.54 -29.58
N ALA A 582 -27.85 27.57 -30.78
CA ALA A 582 -28.60 28.72 -31.27
C ALA A 582 -30.00 28.87 -30.65
N VAL A 583 -30.51 27.86 -29.95
CA VAL A 583 -31.90 27.78 -29.48
C VAL A 583 -32.05 27.85 -27.96
N ALA A 584 -31.03 27.44 -27.18
CA ALA A 584 -31.10 27.37 -25.72
C ALA A 584 -30.27 28.49 -25.08
N GLU A 585 -30.89 29.37 -24.28
CA GLU A 585 -30.19 30.48 -23.60
C GLU A 585 -29.61 30.07 -22.23
N THR A 586 -30.05 28.93 -21.67
CA THR A 586 -29.62 28.43 -20.36
C THR A 586 -29.28 26.94 -20.40
N ASN A 587 -28.50 26.46 -19.44
CA ASN A 587 -28.20 25.03 -19.28
C ASN A 587 -29.46 24.18 -19.08
N LEU A 588 -30.47 24.71 -18.37
CA LEU A 588 -31.75 24.02 -18.17
C LEU A 588 -32.56 23.96 -19.48
N ALA A 589 -32.42 24.94 -20.37
CA ALA A 589 -33.07 24.95 -21.67
C ALA A 589 -32.48 23.92 -22.65
N ILE A 590 -31.21 23.52 -22.48
CA ILE A 590 -30.63 22.39 -23.23
C ILE A 590 -31.41 21.10 -22.96
N LEU A 591 -31.77 20.88 -21.69
CA LEU A 591 -32.46 19.68 -21.24
C LEU A 591 -33.96 19.71 -21.58
N THR A 592 -34.63 20.84 -21.33
CA THR A 592 -36.10 20.98 -21.46
C THR A 592 -36.55 21.43 -22.85
N GLY A 593 -35.65 21.95 -23.68
CA GLY A 593 -35.96 22.58 -24.96
C GLY A 593 -36.77 23.89 -24.84
N ARG A 594 -36.89 24.46 -23.62
CA ARG A 594 -37.68 25.66 -23.30
C ARG A 594 -36.87 26.62 -22.41
N ASP A 595 -36.98 27.92 -22.65
CA ASP A 595 -36.30 28.96 -21.86
C ASP A 595 -37.17 29.54 -20.73
N ASP A 596 -38.16 28.80 -20.23
CA ASP A 596 -39.08 29.29 -19.18
C ASP A 596 -38.58 29.09 -17.75
N GLY A 597 -37.43 28.42 -17.57
CA GLY A 597 -36.83 28.14 -16.27
C GLY A 597 -37.61 27.13 -15.43
N THR A 598 -38.58 26.42 -16.02
CA THR A 598 -39.41 25.45 -15.32
C THR A 598 -39.05 24.02 -15.72
N LEU A 599 -38.84 23.17 -14.72
CA LEU A 599 -38.71 21.73 -14.91
C LEU A 599 -40.09 21.09 -14.75
N LEU A 600 -40.48 20.22 -15.69
CA LEU A 600 -41.68 19.40 -15.65
C LEU A 600 -41.31 17.91 -15.60
N VAL A 601 -42.28 17.05 -15.27
CA VAL A 601 -42.05 15.59 -15.22
C VAL A 601 -41.91 15.01 -16.63
N GLU A 602 -42.58 15.63 -17.61
CA GLU A 602 -42.53 15.27 -19.02
C GLU A 602 -41.15 15.54 -19.67
N ASP A 603 -40.30 16.36 -19.04
CA ASP A 603 -38.93 16.62 -19.50
C ASP A 603 -37.96 15.46 -19.18
N SER A 604 -38.44 14.40 -18.52
CA SER A 604 -37.65 13.20 -18.24
C SER A 604 -37.16 12.55 -19.54
N PRO A 605 -35.86 12.19 -19.65
CA PRO A 605 -35.31 11.47 -20.81
C PRO A 605 -35.97 10.11 -21.08
N TYR A 606 -36.70 9.58 -20.10
CA TYR A 606 -37.35 8.28 -20.13
C TYR A 606 -38.86 8.38 -20.44
N PHE A 607 -39.38 9.59 -20.59
CA PHE A 607 -40.80 9.83 -20.84
C PHE A 607 -41.21 9.32 -22.23
N THR A 608 -42.35 8.63 -22.31
CA THR A 608 -42.89 8.08 -23.57
C THR A 608 -44.32 8.54 -23.80
N GLU A 609 -45.28 8.06 -23.01
CA GLU A 609 -46.71 8.45 -23.11
C GLU A 609 -47.42 8.59 -21.76
N ALA A 610 -46.92 7.93 -20.70
CA ALA A 610 -47.48 7.99 -19.35
C ALA A 610 -46.37 8.15 -18.32
N ILE A 611 -46.66 8.90 -17.25
CA ILE A 611 -45.72 9.15 -16.16
C ILE A 611 -45.41 7.83 -15.44
N THR A 612 -44.14 7.44 -15.44
CA THR A 612 -43.63 6.27 -14.72
C THR A 612 -43.00 6.69 -13.38
N GLU A 613 -42.79 5.73 -12.48
CA GLU A 613 -42.04 5.98 -11.22
C GLU A 613 -40.63 6.50 -11.48
N LEU A 614 -40.01 6.05 -12.59
CA LEU A 614 -38.68 6.49 -13.00
C LEU A 614 -38.66 7.99 -13.34
N ASP A 615 -39.70 8.48 -14.03
CA ASP A 615 -39.85 9.89 -14.39
C ASP A 615 -40.02 10.76 -13.13
N THR A 616 -40.85 10.32 -12.19
CA THR A 616 -41.04 11.05 -10.91
C THR A 616 -39.77 11.08 -10.06
N SER A 617 -39.02 9.98 -10.01
CA SER A 617 -37.75 9.91 -9.28
C SER A 617 -36.70 10.80 -9.93
N TRP A 618 -36.62 10.81 -11.27
CA TRP A 618 -35.72 11.70 -12.00
C TRP A 618 -36.06 13.17 -11.75
N PHE A 619 -37.34 13.53 -11.78
CA PHE A 619 -37.80 14.88 -11.51
C PHE A 619 -37.43 15.35 -10.09
N ASP A 620 -37.70 14.54 -9.06
CA ASP A 620 -37.35 14.88 -7.67
C ASP A 620 -35.84 15.04 -7.47
N LEU A 621 -35.05 14.18 -8.13
CA LEU A 621 -33.60 14.27 -8.13
C LEU A 621 -33.10 15.55 -8.80
N MET A 622 -33.65 15.92 -9.96
CA MET A 622 -33.26 17.11 -10.69
C MET A 622 -33.70 18.39 -9.97
N GLN A 623 -34.85 18.40 -9.31
CA GLN A 623 -35.21 19.51 -8.40
C GLN A 623 -34.22 19.64 -7.25
N THR A 624 -33.81 18.51 -6.67
CA THR A 624 -32.79 18.50 -5.61
C THR A 624 -31.44 18.99 -6.13
N GLU A 625 -31.05 18.60 -7.34
CA GLU A 625 -29.83 19.05 -8.02
C GLU A 625 -29.79 20.57 -8.14
N ILE A 626 -30.83 21.17 -8.73
CA ILE A 626 -30.94 22.62 -8.93
C ILE A 626 -30.85 23.36 -7.58
N GLN A 627 -31.59 22.89 -6.56
CA GLN A 627 -31.56 23.50 -5.23
C GLN A 627 -30.18 23.42 -4.58
N VAL A 628 -29.48 22.29 -4.70
CA VAL A 628 -28.14 22.09 -4.13
C VAL A 628 -27.12 22.98 -4.83
N VAL A 629 -27.18 23.05 -6.16
CA VAL A 629 -26.29 23.88 -6.98
C VAL A 629 -26.50 25.36 -6.66
N ASN A 630 -27.76 25.84 -6.65
CA ASN A 630 -28.09 27.22 -6.31
C ASN A 630 -27.61 27.59 -4.90
N LEU A 631 -27.80 26.69 -3.92
CA LEU A 631 -27.26 26.89 -2.57
C LEU A 631 -25.73 27.05 -2.53
N ILE A 632 -25.00 26.28 -3.33
CA ILE A 632 -23.52 26.35 -3.41
C ILE A 632 -23.09 27.70 -4.02
N VAL A 633 -23.76 28.14 -5.09
CA VAL A 633 -23.50 29.42 -5.76
C VAL A 633 -23.79 30.58 -4.81
N ASP A 634 -24.99 30.64 -4.23
CA ASP A 634 -25.43 31.69 -3.31
C ASP A 634 -24.50 31.82 -2.09
N LEU A 635 -24.08 30.69 -1.52
CA LEU A 635 -23.15 30.67 -0.40
C LEU A 635 -21.79 31.26 -0.80
N GLY A 636 -21.30 30.93 -2.00
CA GLY A 636 -20.05 31.47 -2.53
C GLY A 636 -20.10 32.99 -2.73
N GLU A 637 -21.18 33.49 -3.34
CA GLU A 637 -21.41 34.92 -3.57
C GLU A 637 -21.58 35.72 -2.28
N LEU A 638 -22.22 35.14 -1.27
CA LEU A 638 -22.41 35.78 0.04
C LEU A 638 -21.10 35.84 0.85
N VAL A 639 -20.34 34.73 0.90
CA VAL A 639 -19.19 34.58 1.79
C VAL A 639 -17.99 35.42 1.34
N TRP A 640 -17.75 35.56 0.03
CA TRP A 640 -16.53 36.18 -0.50
C TRP A 640 -16.40 37.70 -0.28
N PRO A 641 -17.44 38.54 -0.37
CA PRO A 641 -17.30 39.93 0.07
C PRO A 641 -17.42 40.04 1.60
N LEU A 642 -18.34 39.29 2.22
CA LEU A 642 -18.68 39.47 3.64
C LEU A 642 -17.52 39.14 4.58
N VAL A 643 -16.85 37.99 4.39
CA VAL A 643 -15.81 37.51 5.31
C VAL A 643 -14.57 38.42 5.32
N PRO A 644 -13.98 38.79 4.17
CA PRO A 644 -12.89 39.77 4.13
C PRO A 644 -13.27 41.12 4.74
N ILE A 645 -14.49 41.62 4.51
CA ILE A 645 -14.96 42.90 5.10
C ILE A 645 -14.99 42.81 6.63
N LEU A 646 -15.53 41.72 7.19
CA LEU A 646 -15.57 41.52 8.65
C LEU A 646 -14.18 41.38 9.27
N LEU A 647 -13.27 40.66 8.61
CA LEU A 647 -11.88 40.53 9.06
C LEU A 647 -11.12 41.86 8.98
N TRP A 648 -11.32 42.63 7.91
CA TRP A 648 -10.75 43.96 7.78
C TRP A 648 -11.23 44.89 8.89
N PHE A 649 -12.54 44.92 9.16
CA PHE A 649 -13.11 45.71 10.24
C PHE A 649 -12.51 45.36 11.60
N TYR A 650 -12.37 44.06 11.90
CA TYR A 650 -11.71 43.60 13.12
C TYR A 650 -10.24 44.05 13.17
N ALA A 651 -9.50 43.94 12.07
CA ALA A 651 -8.10 44.34 11.99
C ALA A 651 -7.93 45.86 12.22
N VAL A 652 -8.81 46.69 11.66
CA VAL A 652 -8.83 48.15 11.87
C VAL A 652 -9.02 48.48 13.36
N VAL A 653 -9.95 47.82 14.06
CA VAL A 653 -10.18 48.03 15.50
C VAL A 653 -8.94 47.65 16.32
N GLU A 654 -8.28 46.55 15.99
CA GLU A 654 -7.05 46.12 16.68
C GLU A 654 -5.87 47.05 16.35
N GLY A 655 -5.79 47.55 15.11
CA GLY A 655 -4.81 48.56 14.67
C GLY A 655 -4.93 49.88 15.41
N GLY A 656 -6.16 50.36 15.61
CA GLY A 656 -6.43 51.57 16.41
C GLY A 656 -5.96 51.44 17.85
N ARG A 657 -6.22 50.30 18.51
CA ARG A 657 -5.72 50.01 19.87
C ARG A 657 -4.20 49.95 19.94
N LEU A 658 -3.57 49.35 18.93
CA LEU A 658 -2.11 49.26 18.81
C LEU A 658 -1.44 50.64 18.68
N LEU A 659 -2.08 51.59 18.01
CA LEU A 659 -1.58 52.96 17.87
C LEU A 659 -1.85 53.83 19.11
N SER A 660 -2.89 53.51 19.88
CA SER A 660 -3.30 54.24 21.09
C SER A 660 -2.52 53.85 22.36
N ASN A 661 -1.58 52.90 22.29
CA ASN A 661 -0.79 52.42 23.44
C ASN A 661 -1.64 51.90 24.63
N GLU A 662 -2.90 51.54 24.41
CA GLU A 662 -3.72 50.90 25.44
C GLU A 662 -3.21 49.47 25.69
N ASP A 663 -2.99 49.13 26.95
CA ASP A 663 -2.58 47.78 27.34
C ASP A 663 -3.57 46.76 26.78
N LEU A 664 -3.02 45.78 26.04
CA LEU A 664 -3.73 44.63 25.48
C LEU A 664 -4.17 43.70 26.62
N SER A 665 -5.09 44.16 27.46
CA SER A 665 -5.94 43.25 28.22
C SER A 665 -6.66 42.36 27.20
N PRO A 666 -6.63 41.03 27.36
CA PRO A 666 -7.41 40.17 26.49
C PRO A 666 -8.86 40.65 26.61
N VAL A 667 -9.45 41.04 25.47
CA VAL A 667 -10.88 41.32 25.39
C VAL A 667 -11.56 40.18 26.13
N ARG A 668 -12.22 40.51 27.24
CA ARG A 668 -13.03 39.57 28.03
C ARG A 668 -13.88 38.83 27.00
N ASP A 669 -13.70 37.52 26.93
CA ASP A 669 -14.17 36.60 25.89
C ASP A 669 -15.72 36.63 25.83
N THR A 670 -16.30 37.74 25.37
CA THR A 670 -17.71 37.83 24.99
C THR A 670 -17.79 37.19 23.62
N ARG A 671 -17.59 35.87 23.58
CA ARG A 671 -17.86 35.08 22.40
C ARG A 671 -19.32 35.39 22.02
N PRO A 672 -19.60 36.04 20.88
CA PRO A 672 -20.89 35.87 20.28
C PRO A 672 -20.89 34.39 19.89
N SER A 673 -21.71 33.59 20.57
CA SER A 673 -21.87 32.19 20.20
C SER A 673 -22.55 32.17 18.83
N VAL A 674 -21.78 32.23 17.76
CA VAL A 674 -22.23 31.79 16.43
C VAL A 674 -22.60 30.29 16.51
N PHE A 675 -21.92 29.56 17.41
CA PHE A 675 -22.34 28.23 17.89
C PHE A 675 -23.64 28.21 18.72
N GLY A 676 -24.20 29.37 19.09
CA GLY A 676 -25.47 29.51 19.81
C GLY A 676 -26.67 29.25 18.91
N ILE A 677 -26.53 29.58 17.62
CA ILE A 677 -27.55 29.28 16.60
C ILE A 677 -27.55 27.78 16.27
N ILE A 678 -26.37 27.14 16.27
CA ILE A 678 -26.25 25.67 16.11
C ILE A 678 -26.64 24.93 17.40
N SER A 679 -26.47 25.53 18.58
CA SER A 679 -26.91 24.92 19.86
C SER A 679 -28.42 25.05 20.13
N GLN A 680 -29.16 25.78 19.29
CA GLN A 680 -30.63 25.79 19.33
C GLN A 680 -31.24 24.53 18.71
N PHE A 681 -30.46 23.73 17.98
CA PHE A 681 -30.77 22.32 17.76
C PHE A 681 -30.63 21.58 19.09
N LYS A 682 -31.71 21.59 19.89
CA LYS A 682 -31.92 20.60 20.94
C LYS A 682 -31.86 19.23 20.28
N MET A 683 -30.75 18.51 20.45
CA MET A 683 -30.80 17.06 20.31
C MET A 683 -31.93 16.55 21.20
N PRO A 684 -32.72 15.55 20.74
CA PRO A 684 -33.78 14.98 21.56
C PRO A 684 -33.20 14.57 22.91
N ASN A 685 -33.92 14.91 23.99
CA ASN A 685 -33.47 14.77 25.36
C ASN A 685 -33.33 13.28 25.73
N PHE A 686 -32.16 12.69 25.46
CA PHE A 686 -31.87 11.27 25.71
C PHE A 686 -31.77 10.91 27.19
N ASP A 687 -31.85 11.87 28.12
CA ASP A 687 -31.77 11.60 29.56
C ASP A 687 -32.95 10.76 30.07
N GLY A 688 -34.15 10.93 29.48
CA GLY A 688 -35.30 10.07 29.78
C GLY A 688 -35.14 8.64 29.27
N LEU A 689 -34.57 8.48 28.07
CA LEU A 689 -34.20 7.18 27.50
C LEU A 689 -33.12 6.50 28.34
N ARG A 690 -32.10 7.25 28.78
CA ARG A 690 -31.02 6.76 29.63
C ARG A 690 -31.50 6.31 31.00
N TYR A 691 -32.43 7.03 31.62
CA TYR A 691 -33.06 6.61 32.88
C TYR A 691 -33.89 5.34 32.71
N ARG A 692 -34.75 5.26 31.68
CA ARG A 692 -35.49 4.04 31.35
C ARG A 692 -34.56 2.87 31.03
N TRP A 693 -33.45 3.11 30.33
CA TRP A 693 -32.44 2.09 30.05
C TRP A 693 -31.73 1.62 31.31
N LEU A 694 -31.43 2.52 32.25
CA LEU A 694 -30.87 2.18 33.57
C LEU A 694 -31.84 1.34 34.41
N GLU A 695 -33.13 1.61 34.34
CA GLU A 695 -34.16 0.86 35.04
C GLU A 695 -34.36 -0.53 34.43
N ILE A 696 -34.40 -0.62 33.10
CA ILE A 696 -34.40 -1.88 32.34
C ILE A 696 -33.13 -2.68 32.61
N ASP A 697 -31.95 -2.04 32.60
CA ASP A 697 -30.68 -2.70 32.93
C ASP A 697 -30.72 -3.25 34.35
N ARG A 698 -31.17 -2.47 35.35
CA ARG A 698 -31.34 -2.94 36.73
C ARG A 698 -32.27 -4.15 36.84
N GLY A 699 -33.42 -4.12 36.17
CA GLY A 699 -34.35 -5.25 36.11
C GLY A 699 -33.73 -6.47 35.45
N HIS A 700 -33.02 -6.26 34.35
CA HIS A 700 -32.29 -7.28 33.62
C HIS A 700 -31.12 -7.86 34.44
N GLN A 701 -30.41 -7.07 35.25
CA GLN A 701 -29.35 -7.57 36.15
C GLN A 701 -29.93 -8.58 37.12
N LYS A 702 -31.08 -8.26 37.72
CA LYS A 702 -31.76 -9.14 38.67
C LYS A 702 -32.23 -10.44 38.02
N LEU A 703 -32.73 -10.37 36.79
CA LEU A 703 -33.15 -11.55 36.02
C LEU A 703 -31.96 -12.45 35.66
N VAL A 704 -30.89 -11.87 35.10
CA VAL A 704 -29.70 -12.63 34.71
C VAL A 704 -29.02 -13.24 35.93
N ASN A 705 -28.94 -12.53 37.05
CA ASN A 705 -28.38 -13.09 38.28
C ASN A 705 -29.21 -14.24 38.83
N ARG A 706 -30.56 -14.23 38.70
CA ARG A 706 -31.40 -15.38 39.04
C ARG A 706 -31.18 -16.57 38.11
N MET A 707 -31.15 -16.34 36.80
CA MET A 707 -30.91 -17.38 35.79
C MET A 707 -29.52 -18.01 35.97
N ARG A 708 -28.50 -17.16 36.18
CA ARG A 708 -27.14 -17.60 36.46
C ARG A 708 -27.08 -18.40 37.76
N ALA A 709 -27.71 -17.93 38.84
CA ALA A 709 -27.76 -18.69 40.10
C ALA A 709 -28.43 -20.07 39.97
N GLY A 710 -29.36 -20.25 39.01
CA GLY A 710 -29.97 -21.54 38.70
C GLY A 710 -29.09 -22.47 37.85
N ILE A 711 -28.29 -21.92 36.93
CA ILE A 711 -27.50 -22.69 35.95
C ILE A 711 -26.06 -22.95 36.44
N GLN A 712 -25.47 -22.00 37.15
CA GLN A 712 -24.09 -22.03 37.62
C GLN A 712 -23.75 -23.30 38.43
N PRO A 713 -24.59 -23.81 39.35
CA PRO A 713 -24.26 -25.04 40.10
C PRO A 713 -24.13 -26.28 39.22
N ALA A 714 -24.97 -26.40 38.18
CA ALA A 714 -24.91 -27.51 37.23
C ALA A 714 -23.65 -27.39 36.34
N LEU A 715 -23.33 -26.18 35.91
CA LEU A 715 -22.15 -25.88 35.09
C LEU A 715 -20.85 -26.12 35.86
N ASP A 716 -20.78 -25.66 37.11
CA ASP A 716 -19.62 -25.86 37.99
C ASP A 716 -19.44 -27.36 38.30
N SER A 717 -20.53 -28.13 38.51
CA SER A 717 -20.44 -29.59 38.68
C SER A 717 -19.91 -30.31 37.43
N ALA A 718 -20.30 -29.85 36.22
CA ALA A 718 -19.80 -30.38 34.96
C ALA A 718 -18.32 -30.02 34.77
N PHE A 719 -17.92 -28.79 35.09
CA PHE A 719 -16.52 -28.37 35.03
C PHE A 719 -15.63 -29.07 36.06
N ASP A 720 -16.12 -29.32 37.28
CA ASP A 720 -15.40 -30.07 38.31
C ASP A 720 -15.22 -31.54 37.95
N SER A 721 -16.20 -32.14 37.26
CA SER A 721 -16.05 -33.49 36.70
C SER A 721 -14.94 -33.57 35.64
N VAL A 722 -14.78 -32.53 34.83
CA VAL A 722 -13.73 -32.43 33.80
C VAL A 722 -12.38 -32.04 34.40
N SER A 723 -12.35 -31.18 35.41
CA SER A 723 -11.11 -30.76 36.08
C SER A 723 -10.52 -31.90 36.92
N SER A 724 -11.36 -32.72 37.56
CA SER A 724 -10.92 -33.92 38.30
C SER A 724 -10.23 -34.98 37.42
N LEU A 725 -10.57 -35.06 36.12
CA LEU A 725 -9.87 -35.91 35.13
C LEU A 725 -8.48 -35.40 34.74
N THR A 726 -8.16 -34.12 35.04
CA THR A 726 -6.87 -33.49 34.71
C THR A 726 -5.99 -33.24 35.94
N ALA A 727 -6.49 -33.57 37.14
CA ALA A 727 -5.84 -33.38 38.43
C ALA A 727 -4.78 -34.47 38.78
N THR A 728 -3.83 -34.72 37.89
CA THR A 728 -2.56 -35.36 38.29
C THR A 728 -1.43 -34.32 38.26
N GLU A 729 -0.86 -34.04 39.43
CA GLU A 729 0.14 -33.01 39.74
C GLU A 729 1.52 -33.18 39.06
N ARG A 730 1.61 -33.48 37.76
CA ARG A 730 2.91 -33.59 37.04
C ARG A 730 3.05 -32.81 35.74
N LEU A 731 2.13 -31.92 35.39
CA LEU A 731 2.26 -31.05 34.21
C LEU A 731 2.30 -29.57 34.61
N ALA A 732 3.26 -29.18 35.46
CA ALA A 732 3.47 -27.77 35.83
C ALA A 732 3.81 -26.86 34.62
N TYR A 733 4.19 -27.44 33.49
CA TYR A 733 4.38 -26.73 32.23
C TYR A 733 3.56 -27.43 31.12
N GLY A 734 2.51 -26.77 30.63
CA GLY A 734 1.71 -27.22 29.49
C GLY A 734 2.50 -27.20 28.16
N ARG A 735 1.90 -26.70 27.08
CA ARG A 735 2.56 -26.58 25.75
C ARG A 735 3.88 -25.78 25.74
N GLU A 736 4.15 -24.99 26.78
CA GLU A 736 5.39 -24.21 26.97
C GLU A 736 6.53 -25.04 27.58
N GLY A 737 6.27 -26.25 28.09
CA GLY A 737 7.29 -27.16 28.60
C GLY A 737 8.04 -27.88 27.49
N LYS A 738 9.32 -28.23 27.71
CA LYS A 738 10.14 -28.97 26.73
C LYS A 738 9.49 -30.30 26.30
N THR A 739 8.92 -31.05 27.25
CA THR A 739 8.24 -32.32 26.98
C THR A 739 6.84 -32.09 26.42
N GLY A 740 6.06 -31.16 26.99
CA GLY A 740 4.72 -30.82 26.51
C GLY A 740 4.69 -30.30 25.07
N SER A 741 5.64 -29.46 24.69
CA SER A 741 5.81 -28.97 23.32
C SER A 741 6.09 -30.11 22.33
N LYS A 742 6.94 -31.09 22.69
CA LYS A 742 7.23 -32.26 21.86
C LYS A 742 6.01 -33.15 21.66
N ILE A 743 5.28 -33.46 22.74
CA ILE A 743 4.07 -34.29 22.67
C ILE A 743 3.02 -33.60 21.79
N THR A 744 2.78 -32.30 22.02
CA THR A 744 1.82 -31.52 21.24
C THR A 744 2.20 -31.49 19.76
N PHE A 745 3.48 -31.33 19.43
CA PHE A 745 3.98 -31.40 18.05
C PHE A 745 3.69 -32.74 17.38
N VAL A 746 3.98 -33.86 18.05
CA VAL A 746 3.73 -35.21 17.49
C VAL A 746 2.23 -35.43 17.26
N VAL A 747 1.39 -35.05 18.22
CA VAL A 747 -0.08 -35.18 18.09
C VAL A 747 -0.60 -34.34 16.93
N LEU A 748 -0.17 -33.08 16.80
CA LEU A 748 -0.62 -32.21 15.71
C LEU A 748 -0.17 -32.73 14.34
N ILE A 749 1.10 -33.14 14.20
CA ILE A 749 1.59 -33.73 12.94
C ILE A 749 0.84 -35.01 12.60
N PHE A 750 0.54 -35.86 13.58
CA PHE A 750 -0.23 -37.08 13.36
C PHE A 750 -1.64 -36.78 12.82
N ILE A 751 -2.35 -35.82 13.44
CA ILE A 751 -3.67 -35.36 12.96
C ILE A 751 -3.59 -34.84 11.52
N LEU A 752 -2.57 -34.04 11.23
CA LEU A 752 -2.38 -33.45 9.90
C LEU A 752 -2.05 -34.50 8.83
N LEU A 753 -1.25 -35.51 9.16
CA LEU A 753 -0.95 -36.62 8.25
C LEU A 753 -2.17 -37.52 8.02
N LEU A 754 -2.96 -37.79 9.06
CA LEU A 754 -4.24 -38.50 8.91
C LEU A 754 -5.19 -37.76 7.96
N PHE A 755 -5.22 -36.43 8.04
CA PHE A 755 -6.02 -35.63 7.14
C PHE A 755 -5.51 -35.69 5.69
N VAL A 756 -4.19 -35.64 5.46
CA VAL A 756 -3.61 -35.83 4.12
C VAL A 756 -3.94 -37.19 3.54
N TRP A 757 -3.95 -38.23 4.37
CA TRP A 757 -4.33 -39.58 3.96
C TRP A 757 -5.80 -39.68 3.54
N TRP A 758 -6.69 -38.95 4.22
CA TRP A 758 -8.14 -38.97 4.04
C TRP A 758 -8.65 -38.21 2.81
N LEU A 759 -7.89 -37.27 2.26
CA LEU A 759 -8.33 -36.43 1.13
C LEU A 759 -8.77 -37.27 -0.09
N PRO A 760 -10.01 -37.11 -0.59
CA PRO A 760 -10.52 -37.80 -1.78
C PRO A 760 -10.06 -37.08 -3.08
N ILE A 761 -9.76 -37.86 -4.13
CA ILE A 761 -8.90 -37.39 -5.24
C ILE A 761 -9.46 -37.69 -6.63
N SER A 762 -10.03 -38.88 -6.85
CA SER A 762 -10.70 -39.25 -8.11
C SER A 762 -11.74 -40.34 -7.88
N GLU A 763 -12.76 -40.40 -8.73
CA GLU A 763 -13.78 -41.46 -8.72
C GLU A 763 -13.33 -42.72 -9.47
N SER A 764 -12.38 -42.59 -10.40
CA SER A 764 -11.81 -43.71 -11.17
C SER A 764 -10.89 -44.57 -10.31
N ALA A 765 -11.24 -45.85 -10.16
CA ALA A 765 -10.46 -46.82 -9.36
C ALA A 765 -9.08 -47.14 -9.98
N GLU A 766 -8.94 -47.05 -11.30
CA GLU A 766 -7.70 -47.43 -12.02
C GLU A 766 -6.60 -46.37 -11.93
N SER A 767 -6.93 -45.08 -11.94
CA SER A 767 -5.95 -43.97 -11.85
C SER A 767 -5.81 -43.37 -10.45
N MET A 768 -6.55 -43.89 -9.46
CA MET A 768 -6.61 -43.35 -8.10
C MET A 768 -5.24 -43.29 -7.43
N ALA A 769 -4.41 -44.33 -7.58
CA ALA A 769 -3.10 -44.42 -6.94
C ALA A 769 -2.13 -43.37 -7.49
N TRP A 770 -2.04 -43.23 -8.81
CA TRP A 770 -1.16 -42.25 -9.46
C TRP A 770 -1.60 -40.81 -9.15
N SER A 771 -2.89 -40.50 -9.29
CA SER A 771 -3.43 -39.17 -8.98
C SER A 771 -3.21 -38.82 -7.50
N LYS A 772 -3.35 -39.79 -6.60
CA LYS A 772 -3.03 -39.61 -5.18
C LYS A 772 -1.55 -39.32 -4.96
N ALA A 773 -0.65 -40.06 -5.60
CA ALA A 773 0.79 -39.83 -5.49
C ALA A 773 1.20 -38.45 -6.04
N PHE A 774 0.64 -38.03 -7.17
CA PHE A 774 0.87 -36.70 -7.75
C PHE A 774 0.40 -35.58 -6.81
N GLN A 775 -0.81 -35.68 -6.28
CA GLN A 775 -1.35 -34.64 -5.40
C GLN A 775 -0.63 -34.59 -4.05
N VAL A 776 -0.38 -35.73 -3.40
CA VAL A 776 0.36 -35.77 -2.13
C VAL A 776 1.76 -35.21 -2.33
N SER A 777 2.44 -35.55 -3.43
CA SER A 777 3.76 -34.98 -3.72
C SER A 777 3.71 -33.47 -4.00
N ASN A 778 2.70 -32.97 -4.72
CA ASN A 778 2.50 -31.52 -4.91
C ASN A 778 2.24 -30.79 -3.56
N VAL A 779 1.45 -31.37 -2.67
CA VAL A 779 1.21 -30.83 -1.32
C VAL A 779 2.50 -30.85 -0.50
N MET A 780 3.26 -31.95 -0.50
CA MET A 780 4.52 -32.07 0.24
C MET A 780 5.61 -31.13 -0.29
N LEU A 781 5.66 -30.89 -1.60
CA LEU A 781 6.55 -29.90 -2.20
C LEU A 781 6.16 -28.48 -1.78
N THR A 782 4.87 -28.15 -1.86
CA THR A 782 4.35 -26.84 -1.40
C THR A 782 4.61 -26.64 0.09
N LEU A 783 4.40 -27.69 0.89
CA LEU A 783 4.71 -27.71 2.31
C LEU A 783 6.19 -27.43 2.56
N SER A 784 7.08 -28.05 1.79
CA SER A 784 8.52 -27.83 1.92
C SER A 784 8.90 -26.37 1.64
N ILE A 785 8.35 -25.77 0.59
CA ILE A 785 8.54 -24.35 0.25
C ILE A 785 8.08 -23.46 1.40
N PHE A 786 6.86 -23.67 1.90
CA PHE A 786 6.29 -22.86 2.98
C PHE A 786 7.03 -23.04 4.31
N ILE A 787 7.52 -24.24 4.63
CA ILE A 787 8.35 -24.48 5.82
C ILE A 787 9.67 -23.72 5.72
N LEU A 788 10.35 -23.75 4.56
CA LEU A 788 11.60 -23.01 4.36
C LEU A 788 11.38 -21.49 4.46
N MET A 789 10.30 -20.98 3.86
CA MET A 789 9.91 -19.57 4.01
C MET A 789 9.58 -19.21 5.47
N ALA A 790 8.85 -20.08 6.18
CA ALA A 790 8.50 -19.88 7.59
C ALA A 790 9.74 -19.95 8.50
N PHE A 791 10.72 -20.81 8.20
CA PHE A 791 12.01 -20.84 8.89
C PHE A 791 12.82 -19.57 8.69
N SER A 792 12.89 -19.07 7.45
CA SER A 792 13.51 -17.78 7.14
C SER A 792 12.85 -16.66 7.95
N LEU A 793 11.51 -16.59 7.93
CA LEU A 793 10.76 -15.59 8.67
C LEU A 793 10.90 -15.76 10.19
N ASN A 794 10.98 -16.99 10.70
CA ASN A 794 11.18 -17.27 12.12
C ASN A 794 12.57 -16.82 12.60
N LEU A 795 13.59 -16.93 11.76
CA LEU A 795 14.92 -16.43 12.06
C LEU A 795 14.92 -14.88 12.14
N HIS A 796 14.32 -14.21 11.14
CA HIS A 796 14.22 -12.75 11.13
C HIS A 796 13.31 -12.21 12.23
N THR A 797 12.04 -12.59 12.23
CA THR A 797 11.04 -11.98 13.12
C THR A 797 10.98 -12.70 14.46
N GLY A 798 10.95 -14.03 14.45
CA GLY A 798 10.81 -14.80 15.68
C GLY A 798 12.01 -14.67 16.62
N ILE A 799 13.23 -14.82 16.08
CA ILE A 799 14.45 -14.95 16.90
C ILE A 799 15.20 -13.64 17.07
N THR A 800 15.37 -12.83 16.02
CA THR A 800 16.09 -11.53 16.13
C THR A 800 15.17 -10.35 16.42
N GLY A 801 13.85 -10.53 16.31
CA GLY A 801 12.88 -9.46 16.50
C GLY A 801 12.71 -8.54 15.28
N MET A 802 13.30 -8.89 14.13
CA MET A 802 13.22 -8.11 12.90
C MET A 802 11.96 -8.44 12.06
N ILE A 803 10.96 -7.55 12.02
CA ILE A 803 9.71 -7.74 11.30
C ILE A 803 9.92 -7.67 9.78
N ASN A 804 9.99 -8.82 9.11
CA ASN A 804 10.24 -8.87 7.68
C ASN A 804 8.97 -9.26 6.90
N PHE A 805 8.31 -8.28 6.29
CA PHE A 805 7.18 -8.54 5.38
C PHE A 805 7.61 -8.72 3.92
N GLY A 806 8.90 -8.58 3.62
CA GLY A 806 9.49 -8.77 2.30
C GLY A 806 10.19 -10.11 2.11
N VAL A 807 9.82 -11.18 2.82
CA VAL A 807 10.49 -12.50 2.61
C VAL A 807 10.42 -12.94 1.14
N ILE A 808 9.36 -12.55 0.42
CA ILE A 808 9.18 -12.82 -1.01
C ILE A 808 10.24 -12.18 -1.90
N PHE A 809 10.90 -11.09 -1.46
CA PHE A 809 12.04 -10.52 -2.18
C PHE A 809 13.16 -11.56 -2.32
N PHE A 810 13.54 -12.21 -1.22
CA PHE A 810 14.61 -13.22 -1.22
C PHE A 810 14.21 -14.51 -1.94
N VAL A 811 12.94 -14.90 -1.84
CA VAL A 811 12.37 -16.03 -2.59
C VAL A 811 12.37 -15.74 -4.08
N GLY A 812 11.95 -14.54 -4.48
CA GLY A 812 11.92 -14.09 -5.87
C GLY A 812 13.31 -14.01 -6.48
N VAL A 813 14.29 -13.43 -5.77
CA VAL A 813 15.70 -13.47 -6.19
C VAL A 813 16.16 -14.90 -6.41
N GLY A 814 15.86 -15.83 -5.49
CA GLY A 814 16.20 -17.24 -5.66
C GLY A 814 15.57 -17.89 -6.90
N ALA A 815 14.27 -17.68 -7.10
CA ALA A 815 13.52 -18.22 -8.24
C ALA A 815 14.01 -17.66 -9.57
N ILE A 816 14.19 -16.34 -9.66
CA ILE A 816 14.67 -15.62 -10.85
C ILE A 816 16.09 -16.06 -11.19
N THR A 817 17.01 -16.07 -10.22
CA THR A 817 18.41 -16.45 -10.47
C THR A 817 18.52 -17.89 -10.95
N VAL A 818 17.80 -18.84 -10.34
CA VAL A 818 17.80 -20.22 -10.83
C VAL A 818 17.18 -20.29 -12.23
N GLY A 819 16.02 -19.67 -12.46
CA GLY A 819 15.34 -19.72 -13.75
C GLY A 819 16.16 -19.13 -14.91
N VAL A 820 16.79 -17.96 -14.70
CA VAL A 820 17.62 -17.30 -15.71
C VAL A 820 18.92 -18.05 -15.96
N LEU A 821 19.63 -18.47 -14.91
CA LEU A 821 20.90 -19.17 -15.07
C LEU A 821 20.75 -20.54 -15.72
N THR A 822 19.64 -21.25 -15.45
CA THR A 822 19.41 -22.62 -15.96
C THR A 822 18.65 -22.67 -17.29
N ALA A 823 18.16 -21.54 -17.78
CA ALA A 823 17.54 -21.44 -19.10
C ALA A 823 18.60 -21.61 -20.21
N PRO A 824 18.26 -22.25 -21.34
CA PRO A 824 19.16 -22.38 -22.50
C PRO A 824 19.56 -21.02 -23.08
N GLU A 825 20.75 -20.93 -23.68
CA GLU A 825 21.26 -19.71 -24.34
C GLU A 825 20.35 -19.23 -25.49
N GLU A 826 19.75 -20.17 -26.22
CA GLU A 826 18.76 -19.90 -27.28
C GLU A 826 17.53 -19.13 -26.79
N MET A 827 17.28 -19.16 -25.48
CA MET A 827 16.09 -18.61 -24.82
C MET A 827 16.45 -17.41 -23.93
N HIS A 828 17.58 -16.77 -24.22
CA HIS A 828 18.18 -15.66 -23.46
C HIS A 828 18.61 -16.04 -22.02
N GLY A 829 18.88 -17.33 -21.76
CA GLY A 829 19.47 -17.82 -20.51
C GLY A 829 20.98 -18.03 -20.57
N TYR A 830 21.57 -18.61 -19.51
CA TYR A 830 23.02 -18.87 -19.41
C TYR A 830 23.43 -20.34 -19.51
N GLY A 831 22.49 -21.27 -19.61
CA GLY A 831 22.77 -22.71 -19.77
C GLY A 831 23.50 -23.38 -18.60
N TRP A 832 23.49 -22.79 -17.39
CA TRP A 832 24.15 -23.38 -16.23
C TRP A 832 23.44 -24.64 -15.74
N ASN A 833 24.23 -25.57 -15.22
CA ASN A 833 23.71 -26.72 -14.49
C ASN A 833 22.94 -26.27 -13.24
N VAL A 834 21.91 -27.03 -12.88
CA VAL A 834 20.96 -26.66 -11.81
C VAL A 834 21.61 -26.50 -10.44
N LEU A 835 22.60 -27.34 -10.09
CA LEU A 835 23.25 -27.29 -8.78
C LEU A 835 24.12 -26.02 -8.60
N PRO A 836 25.07 -25.70 -9.50
CA PRO A 836 25.79 -24.42 -9.46
C PRO A 836 24.86 -23.20 -9.46
N ALA A 837 23.82 -23.20 -10.28
CA ALA A 837 22.84 -22.11 -10.34
C ALA A 837 22.10 -21.93 -9.00
N THR A 838 21.72 -23.02 -8.34
CA THR A 838 21.06 -22.98 -7.02
C THR A 838 22.01 -22.43 -5.94
N ILE A 839 23.29 -22.85 -5.95
CA ILE A 839 24.28 -22.33 -5.00
C ILE A 839 24.51 -20.83 -5.24
N ALA A 840 24.64 -20.40 -6.50
CA ALA A 840 24.76 -19.00 -6.85
C ALA A 840 23.54 -18.19 -6.37
N ALA A 841 22.33 -18.71 -6.57
CA ALA A 841 21.10 -18.07 -6.08
C ALA A 841 21.06 -17.90 -4.55
N ILE A 842 21.50 -18.92 -3.81
CA ILE A 842 21.59 -18.86 -2.33
C ILE A 842 22.61 -17.82 -1.89
N LEU A 843 23.81 -17.80 -2.49
CA LEU A 843 24.87 -16.85 -2.15
C LEU A 843 24.49 -15.41 -2.52
N LEU A 844 23.88 -15.21 -3.68
CA LEU A 844 23.41 -13.91 -4.14
C LEU A 844 22.34 -13.35 -3.21
N SER A 845 21.36 -14.18 -2.82
CA SER A 845 20.33 -13.76 -1.85
C SER A 845 20.91 -13.48 -0.47
N ALA A 846 21.89 -14.27 0.00
CA ALA A 846 22.61 -13.99 1.24
C ALA A 846 23.35 -12.65 1.18
N ALA A 847 23.99 -12.33 0.05
CA ALA A 847 24.66 -11.06 -0.18
C ALA A 847 23.66 -9.89 -0.15
N PHE A 848 22.50 -10.02 -0.81
CA PHE A 848 21.42 -9.04 -0.71
C PHE A 848 20.90 -8.89 0.73
N GLY A 849 20.73 -9.99 1.45
CA GLY A 849 20.33 -9.97 2.86
C GLY A 849 21.34 -9.24 3.74
N TRP A 850 22.63 -9.48 3.55
CA TRP A 850 23.70 -8.76 4.26
C TRP A 850 23.72 -7.27 3.90
N ALA A 851 23.68 -6.95 2.60
CA ALA A 851 23.70 -5.58 2.10
C ALA A 851 22.50 -4.77 2.61
N LEU A 852 21.32 -5.40 2.68
CA LEU A 852 20.10 -4.76 3.17
C LEU A 852 20.15 -4.44 4.66
N ALA A 853 20.88 -5.22 5.46
CA ALA A 853 20.95 -5.00 6.90
C ALA A 853 21.64 -3.68 7.27
N TYR A 854 22.63 -3.23 6.49
CA TYR A 854 23.36 -2.00 6.80
C TYR A 854 22.49 -0.73 6.80
N PRO A 855 21.72 -0.43 5.73
CA PRO A 855 20.84 0.73 5.71
C PRO A 855 19.63 0.57 6.63
N THR A 856 19.20 -0.66 6.90
CA THR A 856 17.90 -0.89 7.56
C THR A 856 17.99 -1.19 9.06
N ALA A 857 19.11 -1.68 9.58
CA ALA A 857 19.23 -2.04 10.99
C ALA A 857 19.19 -0.85 11.95
N ARG A 858 19.38 0.38 11.45
CA ARG A 858 19.23 1.64 12.23
C ARG A 858 17.80 2.16 12.22
N LEU A 859 16.93 1.57 11.41
CA LEU A 859 15.56 2.01 11.28
C LEU A 859 14.71 1.39 12.40
N ARG A 860 13.69 2.13 12.84
CA ARG A 860 12.62 1.57 13.66
C ARG A 860 12.03 0.33 12.98
N MET A 861 11.59 -0.63 13.78
CA MET A 861 11.02 -1.89 13.29
C MET A 861 9.93 -1.74 12.22
N ASP A 862 9.08 -0.72 12.36
CA ASP A 862 8.01 -0.45 11.41
C ASP A 862 8.54 -0.01 10.02
N TYR A 863 9.64 0.75 9.99
CA TYR A 863 10.30 1.17 8.75
C TYR A 863 11.01 0.01 8.07
N PHE A 864 11.66 -0.87 8.83
CA PHE A 864 12.25 -2.10 8.30
C PHE A 864 11.17 -2.95 7.62
N ALA A 865 10.01 -3.09 8.27
CA ALA A 865 8.87 -3.82 7.73
C ALA A 865 8.36 -3.22 6.41
N ILE A 866 8.21 -1.89 6.32
CA ILE A 866 7.78 -1.18 5.09
C ILE A 866 8.80 -1.34 3.97
N VAL A 867 10.09 -1.12 4.24
CA VAL A 867 11.17 -1.21 3.24
C VAL A 867 11.26 -2.61 2.62
N THR A 868 11.12 -3.65 3.44
CA THR A 868 11.18 -5.03 2.94
C THR A 868 10.03 -5.35 1.99
N ILE A 869 8.80 -4.87 2.25
CA ILE A 869 7.68 -5.04 1.30
C ILE A 869 7.95 -4.30 0.00
N SER A 870 8.41 -3.04 0.11
CA SER A 870 8.74 -2.23 -1.05
C SER A 870 9.79 -2.88 -1.95
N LEU A 871 10.80 -3.55 -1.39
CA LEU A 871 11.80 -4.29 -2.16
C LEU A 871 11.21 -5.49 -2.91
N GLY A 872 10.30 -6.24 -2.28
CA GLY A 872 9.58 -7.33 -2.95
C GLY A 872 8.76 -6.81 -4.13
N GLU A 873 8.11 -5.66 -3.96
CA GLU A 873 7.31 -5.01 -5.00
C GLU A 873 8.19 -4.44 -6.13
N ILE A 874 9.36 -3.86 -5.80
CA ILE A 874 10.35 -3.42 -6.78
C ILE A 874 10.76 -4.59 -7.67
N VAL A 875 11.17 -5.72 -7.09
CA VAL A 875 11.59 -6.90 -7.87
C VAL A 875 10.43 -7.47 -8.69
N ARG A 876 9.22 -7.51 -8.13
CA ARG A 876 8.02 -7.95 -8.85
C ARG A 876 7.80 -7.15 -10.13
N VAL A 877 7.84 -5.82 -10.03
CA VAL A 877 7.60 -4.96 -11.20
C VAL A 877 8.81 -4.96 -12.15
N LEU A 878 10.04 -5.06 -11.64
CA LEU A 878 11.24 -5.25 -12.46
C LEU A 878 11.13 -6.53 -13.29
N LEU A 879 10.67 -7.65 -12.73
CA LEU A 879 10.44 -8.88 -13.51
C LEU A 879 9.42 -8.67 -14.65
N GLY A 880 8.44 -7.78 -14.45
CA GLY A 880 7.48 -7.39 -15.47
C GLY A 880 8.02 -6.39 -16.48
N GLY A 881 9.03 -5.58 -16.14
CA GLY A 881 9.53 -4.46 -16.95
C GLY A 881 10.88 -4.68 -17.64
N GLU A 882 11.78 -5.44 -17.03
CA GLU A 882 13.18 -5.59 -17.44
C GLU A 882 13.40 -6.86 -18.29
N PRO A 883 13.91 -6.73 -19.53
CA PRO A 883 14.23 -7.88 -20.38
C PRO A 883 15.30 -8.80 -19.80
N LEU A 884 16.30 -8.28 -19.08
CA LEU A 884 17.36 -9.09 -18.45
C LEU A 884 16.84 -10.12 -17.44
N LEU A 885 15.62 -9.93 -16.94
CA LEU A 885 14.99 -10.82 -15.97
C LEU A 885 13.99 -11.78 -16.65
N ARG A 886 13.99 -11.87 -17.99
CA ARG A 886 13.07 -12.72 -18.76
C ARG A 886 13.83 -13.78 -19.55
N THR A 887 13.26 -14.97 -19.61
CA THR A 887 13.75 -16.06 -20.46
C THR A 887 12.57 -16.86 -21.00
N GLY A 888 12.62 -17.28 -22.26
CA GLY A 888 11.52 -18.02 -22.87
C GLY A 888 11.48 -18.01 -24.40
N PRO A 889 10.56 -18.78 -25.01
CA PRO A 889 10.49 -19.01 -26.46
C PRO A 889 9.99 -17.79 -27.25
N ILE A 890 9.41 -16.82 -26.57
CA ILE A 890 8.87 -15.60 -27.18
C ILE A 890 9.61 -14.43 -26.52
N ALA A 891 10.27 -13.59 -27.32
CA ALA A 891 10.99 -12.41 -26.84
C ALA A 891 10.11 -11.42 -26.03
N SER A 892 8.78 -11.56 -26.11
CA SER A 892 7.78 -10.78 -25.38
C SER A 892 7.11 -11.51 -24.20
N ALA A 893 7.53 -12.73 -23.83
CA ALA A 893 6.91 -13.48 -22.74
C ALA A 893 7.06 -12.72 -21.40
N LEU A 894 5.93 -12.51 -20.70
CA LEU A 894 5.90 -11.89 -19.38
C LEU A 894 6.35 -12.90 -18.30
N GLY A 895 7.66 -13.09 -18.12
CA GLY A 895 8.20 -13.94 -17.04
C GLY A 895 9.38 -14.81 -17.47
N ILE A 896 9.55 -15.93 -16.75
CA ILE A 896 10.65 -16.90 -16.94
C ILE A 896 10.03 -18.28 -17.17
N GLY A 897 10.41 -18.96 -18.25
CA GLY A 897 9.96 -20.31 -18.56
C GLY A 897 11.00 -21.12 -19.33
N ASN A 898 10.69 -22.39 -19.60
CA ASN A 898 11.56 -23.31 -20.37
C ASN A 898 13.00 -23.46 -19.83
N PHE A 899 13.19 -23.34 -18.52
CA PHE A 899 14.47 -23.60 -17.87
C PHE A 899 14.65 -25.08 -17.50
N THR A 900 15.90 -25.51 -17.37
CA THR A 900 16.21 -26.92 -17.07
C THR A 900 15.77 -27.30 -15.65
N LEU A 901 15.09 -28.45 -15.54
CA LEU A 901 14.57 -28.96 -14.27
C LEU A 901 15.55 -29.96 -13.64
N PRO A 902 15.78 -29.93 -12.32
CA PRO A 902 16.79 -30.77 -11.66
C PRO A 902 16.48 -32.26 -11.81
N LEU A 903 17.44 -33.02 -12.36
CA LEU A 903 17.35 -34.48 -12.45
C LEU A 903 16.12 -35.01 -13.21
N LYS A 904 15.40 -34.18 -13.99
CA LYS A 904 14.21 -34.61 -14.75
C LYS A 904 14.56 -35.66 -15.81
N GLN A 905 15.65 -35.45 -16.55
CA GLN A 905 16.17 -36.44 -17.50
C GLN A 905 16.54 -37.75 -16.81
N TRP A 906 17.24 -37.69 -15.67
CA TRP A 906 17.60 -38.90 -14.92
C TRP A 906 16.35 -39.65 -14.40
N TRP A 907 15.31 -38.92 -13.98
CA TRP A 907 14.08 -39.50 -13.45
C TRP A 907 13.31 -40.32 -14.49
N PHE A 908 13.14 -39.79 -15.71
CA PHE A 908 12.38 -40.46 -16.77
C PHE A 908 13.21 -41.31 -17.72
N CYS A 909 14.45 -40.90 -18.06
CA CYS A 909 15.29 -41.60 -19.03
C CYS A 909 16.34 -42.53 -18.38
N GLY A 910 16.61 -42.40 -17.08
CA GLY A 910 17.68 -43.17 -16.41
C GLY A 910 19.10 -42.61 -16.69
N ARG A 911 20.14 -43.44 -16.51
CA ARG A 911 21.54 -43.04 -16.75
C ARG A 911 21.98 -43.45 -18.16
N GLY A 912 22.63 -42.55 -18.89
CA GLY A 912 23.28 -42.85 -20.18
C GLY A 912 22.38 -42.73 -21.41
N VAL A 913 21.22 -42.07 -21.29
CA VAL A 913 20.31 -41.77 -22.40
C VAL A 913 20.35 -40.26 -22.65
N ASP A 914 20.85 -39.87 -23.82
CA ASP A 914 20.92 -38.47 -24.24
C ASP A 914 19.60 -38.02 -24.88
N ILE A 915 19.24 -36.75 -24.64
CA ILE A 915 18.04 -36.11 -25.16
C ILE A 915 18.43 -34.91 -26.03
N GLY A 916 17.68 -34.67 -27.11
CA GLY A 916 17.96 -33.61 -28.05
C GLY A 916 17.36 -33.85 -29.45
N PRO A 917 17.39 -32.83 -30.33
CA PRO A 917 16.79 -32.89 -31.66
C PRO A 917 17.39 -33.98 -32.57
N ASP A 918 18.66 -34.36 -32.35
CA ASP A 918 19.38 -35.38 -33.12
C ASP A 918 19.44 -36.76 -32.41
N THR A 919 18.69 -36.93 -31.32
CA THR A 919 18.68 -38.16 -30.51
C THR A 919 17.34 -38.91 -30.64
N LEU A 920 17.27 -40.15 -30.15
CA LEU A 920 16.04 -40.96 -30.18
C LEU A 920 14.89 -40.32 -29.38
N TYR A 921 15.21 -39.49 -28.37
CA TYR A 921 14.24 -38.85 -27.50
C TYR A 921 14.39 -37.32 -27.54
N LEU A 922 13.35 -36.63 -28.04
CA LEU A 922 13.37 -35.17 -28.18
C LEU A 922 13.44 -34.44 -26.83
N SER A 923 12.86 -35.02 -25.78
CA SER A 923 12.82 -34.43 -24.43
C SER A 923 12.77 -35.48 -23.32
N ALA A 924 13.04 -35.09 -22.07
CA ALA A 924 12.88 -35.98 -20.93
C ALA A 924 11.45 -36.56 -20.80
N ASP A 925 10.43 -35.83 -21.26
CA ASP A 925 9.05 -36.31 -21.24
C ASP A 925 8.81 -37.38 -22.33
N SER A 926 9.54 -37.38 -23.45
CA SER A 926 9.44 -38.45 -24.46
C SER A 926 9.97 -39.80 -23.99
N CYS A 927 10.89 -39.82 -23.01
CA CYS A 927 11.35 -41.07 -22.37
C CYS A 927 10.29 -41.68 -21.45
N ARG A 928 9.30 -40.89 -20.99
CA ARG A 928 8.35 -41.31 -19.96
C ARG A 928 7.50 -42.49 -20.42
N ASP A 929 7.08 -42.48 -21.68
CA ASP A 929 6.08 -43.41 -22.21
C ASP A 929 6.72 -44.64 -22.88
N ASP A 930 8.05 -44.75 -22.86
CA ASP A 930 8.78 -45.88 -23.45
C ASP A 930 8.86 -47.07 -22.48
N ALA A 931 8.08 -48.10 -22.78
CA ALA A 931 8.02 -49.34 -22.00
C ALA A 931 9.33 -50.16 -21.99
N LEU A 932 10.26 -49.91 -22.92
CA LEU A 932 11.53 -50.64 -23.00
C LEU A 932 12.61 -50.05 -22.09
N LEU A 933 12.40 -48.86 -21.53
CA LEU A 933 13.39 -48.14 -20.74
C LEU A 933 13.13 -48.30 -19.23
N SER A 934 14.07 -48.92 -18.51
CA SER A 934 14.00 -49.04 -17.05
C SER A 934 14.50 -47.75 -16.37
N SER A 935 13.59 -46.88 -15.97
CA SER A 935 13.90 -45.60 -15.32
C SER A 935 13.58 -45.61 -13.82
N PRO A 936 14.15 -44.69 -13.02
CA PRO A 936 13.77 -44.51 -11.63
C PRO A 936 12.26 -44.27 -11.44
N ALA A 937 11.60 -43.62 -12.39
CA ALA A 937 10.16 -43.39 -12.38
C ALA A 937 9.34 -44.69 -12.52
N THR A 938 9.78 -45.64 -13.35
CA THR A 938 9.10 -46.94 -13.49
C THR A 938 9.35 -47.82 -12.27
N TRP A 939 10.59 -47.85 -11.75
CA TRP A 939 10.90 -48.58 -10.51
C TRP A 939 10.08 -48.09 -9.30
N THR A 940 9.93 -46.78 -9.16
CA THR A 940 9.11 -46.21 -8.07
C THR A 940 7.61 -46.43 -8.29
N SER A 941 7.16 -46.49 -9.55
CA SER A 941 5.79 -46.87 -9.89
C SER A 941 5.48 -48.30 -9.47
N ASP A 942 6.37 -49.25 -9.78
CA ASP A 942 6.24 -50.66 -9.39
C ASP A 942 6.21 -50.82 -7.87
N LEU A 943 7.06 -50.07 -7.15
CA LEU A 943 7.11 -50.10 -5.68
C LEU A 943 5.81 -49.59 -5.03
N LEU A 944 5.20 -48.56 -5.61
CA LEU A 944 3.99 -47.92 -5.09
C LEU A 944 2.69 -48.44 -5.75
N ASN A 945 2.82 -49.39 -6.68
CA ASN A 945 1.73 -49.96 -7.48
C ASN A 945 0.86 -48.87 -8.17
N LEU A 946 1.51 -47.95 -8.91
CA LEU A 946 0.83 -46.79 -9.51
C LEU A 946 0.25 -47.06 -10.91
N GLY A 947 0.68 -48.10 -11.61
CA GLY A 947 0.24 -48.44 -12.97
C GLY A 947 0.92 -47.61 -14.09
N ASP A 948 1.18 -46.33 -13.83
CA ASP A 948 1.89 -45.41 -14.73
C ASP A 948 3.24 -44.96 -14.13
N PRO A 949 4.23 -44.52 -14.95
CA PRO A 949 5.49 -43.97 -14.44
C PRO A 949 5.28 -42.89 -13.38
N ALA A 950 6.05 -42.96 -12.28
CA ALA A 950 5.84 -42.11 -11.13
C ALA A 950 6.02 -40.61 -11.46
N PRO A 951 5.18 -39.73 -10.90
CA PRO A 951 5.21 -38.31 -11.22
C PRO A 951 6.50 -37.64 -10.76
N TYR A 952 7.06 -36.76 -11.59
CA TYR A 952 8.28 -36.00 -11.26
C TYR A 952 8.14 -35.14 -9.97
N PHE A 953 6.92 -34.71 -9.64
CA PHE A 953 6.63 -34.03 -8.37
C PHE A 953 7.02 -34.86 -7.14
N LEU A 954 7.01 -36.19 -7.22
CA LEU A 954 7.44 -37.08 -6.14
C LEU A 954 8.93 -36.91 -5.82
N LEU A 955 9.77 -36.80 -6.86
CA LEU A 955 11.21 -36.53 -6.71
C LEU A 955 11.44 -35.15 -6.10
N LEU A 956 10.78 -34.12 -6.63
CA LEU A 956 10.91 -32.75 -6.09
C LEU A 956 10.44 -32.66 -4.64
N ALA A 957 9.34 -33.34 -4.28
CA ALA A 957 8.85 -33.40 -2.91
C ALA A 957 9.85 -34.08 -1.98
N PHE A 958 10.47 -35.18 -2.41
CA PHE A 958 11.53 -35.85 -1.65
C PHE A 958 12.73 -34.93 -1.43
N MET A 959 13.22 -34.27 -2.50
CA MET A 959 14.30 -33.29 -2.40
C MET A 959 13.96 -32.14 -1.45
N GLY A 960 12.74 -31.59 -1.56
CA GLY A 960 12.23 -30.52 -0.70
C GLY A 960 12.19 -30.92 0.78
N MET A 961 11.69 -32.12 1.10
CA MET A 961 11.65 -32.63 2.47
C MET A 961 13.05 -32.86 3.05
N VAL A 962 13.99 -33.39 2.25
CA VAL A 962 15.40 -33.51 2.66
C VAL A 962 15.99 -32.14 2.94
N SER A 963 15.77 -31.15 2.08
CA SER A 963 16.21 -29.77 2.30
C SER A 963 15.63 -29.17 3.58
N VAL A 964 14.33 -29.37 3.85
CA VAL A 964 13.69 -28.94 5.11
C VAL A 964 14.34 -29.59 6.32
N PHE A 965 14.61 -30.90 6.28
CA PHE A 965 15.26 -31.61 7.38
C PHE A 965 16.67 -31.06 7.65
N LEU A 966 17.47 -30.87 6.60
CA LEU A 966 18.83 -30.32 6.71
C LEU A 966 18.81 -28.90 7.28
N VAL A 967 17.94 -28.02 6.77
CA VAL A 967 17.79 -26.65 7.26
C VAL A 967 17.28 -26.62 8.70
N TRP A 968 16.32 -27.48 9.06
CA TRP A 968 15.84 -27.58 10.44
C TRP A 968 16.98 -27.99 11.40
N ARG A 969 17.78 -29.00 11.05
CA ARG A 969 18.93 -29.44 11.85
C ARG A 969 19.99 -28.34 11.97
N LEU A 970 20.26 -27.62 10.89
CA LEU A 970 21.14 -26.45 10.87
C LEU A 970 20.65 -25.37 11.83
N LEU A 971 19.38 -24.98 11.74
CA LEU A 971 18.81 -23.94 12.60
C LEU A 971 18.78 -24.36 14.07
N GLU A 972 18.46 -25.62 14.40
CA GLU A 972 18.54 -26.08 15.80
C GLU A 972 19.96 -26.00 16.36
N ALA A 973 20.97 -26.37 15.57
CA ALA A 973 22.37 -26.25 15.99
C ALA A 973 22.78 -24.78 16.20
N ILE A 974 22.37 -23.90 15.29
CA ILE A 974 22.68 -22.46 15.34
C ILE A 974 21.98 -21.78 16.52
N LEU A 975 20.73 -22.13 16.84
CA LEU A 975 19.97 -21.49 17.92
C LEU A 975 20.44 -21.89 19.32
N VAL A 976 21.05 -23.05 19.47
CA VAL A 976 21.69 -23.49 20.71
C VAL A 976 23.08 -22.88 20.88
N SER A 977 23.71 -22.45 19.78
CA SER A 977 25.04 -21.84 19.79
C SER A 977 25.07 -20.47 20.52
N PRO A 978 26.26 -19.94 20.88
CA PRO A 978 26.40 -18.60 21.43
C PRO A 978 25.77 -17.51 20.56
N TRP A 979 25.89 -17.63 19.23
CA TRP A 979 25.30 -16.67 18.29
C TRP A 979 23.78 -16.62 18.42
N GLY A 980 23.11 -17.78 18.52
CA GLY A 980 21.66 -17.85 18.75
C GLY A 980 21.21 -17.20 20.06
N ARG A 981 22.02 -17.27 21.12
CA ARG A 981 21.73 -16.60 22.40
C ARG A 981 21.84 -15.07 22.29
N ILE A 982 22.83 -14.56 21.55
CA ILE A 982 22.99 -13.13 21.29
C ILE A 982 21.80 -12.60 20.47
N LEU A 983 21.36 -13.35 19.46
CA LEU A 983 20.18 -12.97 18.69
C LEU A 983 18.92 -12.84 19.56
N LYS A 984 18.73 -13.76 20.51
CA LYS A 984 17.61 -13.67 21.46
C LYS A 984 17.75 -12.48 22.39
N SER A 985 18.95 -12.15 22.89
CA SER A 985 19.12 -10.95 23.71
C SER A 985 18.82 -9.67 22.94
N ILE A 986 19.22 -9.60 21.65
CA ILE A 986 18.89 -8.48 20.76
C ILE A 986 17.37 -8.32 20.60
N ARG A 987 16.64 -9.42 20.48
CA ARG A 987 15.17 -9.39 20.36
C ARG A 987 14.49 -8.86 21.62
N GLU A 988 14.96 -9.28 22.80
CA GLU A 988 14.36 -8.86 24.07
C GLU A 988 14.66 -7.39 24.37
N ASP A 989 15.93 -6.98 24.24
CA ASP A 989 16.35 -5.59 24.43
C ASP A 989 17.66 -5.32 23.68
N GLU A 990 17.54 -4.63 22.55
CA GLU A 990 18.66 -4.27 21.69
C GLU A 990 19.65 -3.34 22.39
N ASP A 991 19.15 -2.38 23.16
CA ASP A 991 20.00 -1.39 23.84
C ASP A 991 20.84 -2.12 24.90
N VAL A 992 20.23 -3.00 25.70
CA VAL A 992 20.96 -3.80 26.70
C VAL A 992 22.02 -4.68 26.04
N ALA A 993 21.71 -5.34 24.92
CA ALA A 993 22.68 -6.15 24.19
C ALA A 993 23.87 -5.31 23.69
N GLN A 994 23.63 -4.08 23.23
CA GLN A 994 24.67 -3.11 22.86
C GLN A 994 25.55 -2.71 24.04
N HIS A 995 24.96 -2.45 25.22
CA HIS A 995 25.72 -2.10 26.43
C HIS A 995 26.61 -3.25 26.93
N HIS A 996 26.23 -4.50 26.63
CA HIS A 996 27.07 -5.69 26.87
C HIS A 996 28.22 -5.86 25.86
N GLY A 997 28.38 -4.94 24.90
CA GLY A 997 29.48 -4.95 23.94
C GLY A 997 29.24 -5.82 22.70
N HIS A 998 28.01 -6.31 22.49
CA HIS A 998 27.66 -7.06 21.27
C HIS A 998 27.39 -6.12 20.10
N ASP A 999 27.97 -6.40 18.94
CA ASP A 999 27.70 -5.66 17.71
C ASP A 999 26.38 -6.10 17.09
N VAL A 1000 25.31 -5.39 17.46
CA VAL A 1000 23.95 -5.69 17.00
C VAL A 1000 23.82 -5.64 15.48
N LEU A 1001 24.56 -4.75 14.81
CA LEU A 1001 24.46 -4.54 13.37
C LEU A 1001 24.92 -5.79 12.61
N THR A 1002 26.11 -6.31 12.93
CA THR A 1002 26.67 -7.49 12.25
C THR A 1002 25.89 -8.75 12.58
N HIS A 1003 25.37 -8.89 13.81
CA HIS A 1003 24.52 -10.01 14.18
C HIS A 1003 23.16 -10.00 13.45
N LYS A 1004 22.51 -8.83 13.34
CA LYS A 1004 21.30 -8.66 12.52
C LYS A 1004 21.60 -8.92 11.03
N ALA A 1005 22.72 -8.44 10.51
CA ALA A 1005 23.13 -8.67 9.12
C ALA A 1005 23.37 -10.14 8.80
N ALA A 1006 24.10 -10.85 9.67
CA ALA A 1006 24.33 -12.28 9.54
C ALA A 1006 23.00 -13.07 9.60
N SER A 1007 22.08 -12.67 10.48
CA SER A 1007 20.76 -13.29 10.56
C SER A 1007 19.93 -13.06 9.31
N LEU A 1008 19.96 -11.85 8.74
CA LEU A 1008 19.22 -11.50 7.53
C LEU A 1008 19.80 -12.24 6.31
N ALA A 1009 21.12 -12.35 6.22
CA ALA A 1009 21.81 -13.11 5.17
C ALA A 1009 21.48 -14.61 5.22
N LEU A 1010 21.52 -15.22 6.41
CA LEU A 1010 21.19 -16.65 6.58
C LEU A 1010 19.71 -16.94 6.26
N GLY A 1011 18.79 -16.10 6.71
CA GLY A 1011 17.38 -16.29 6.39
C GLY A 1011 17.09 -15.99 4.91
N ALA A 1012 17.77 -15.04 4.28
CA ALA A 1012 17.69 -14.80 2.83
C ALA A 1012 18.18 -16.01 2.01
N ALA A 1013 19.28 -16.64 2.41
CA ALA A 1013 19.76 -17.89 1.82
C ALA A 1013 18.71 -19.01 1.88
N ILE A 1014 18.06 -19.20 3.03
CA ILE A 1014 17.00 -20.21 3.21
C ILE A 1014 15.78 -19.87 2.33
N ALA A 1015 15.40 -18.60 2.25
CA ALA A 1015 14.30 -18.14 1.40
C ALA A 1015 14.61 -18.35 -0.10
N ALA A 1016 15.84 -18.12 -0.54
CA ALA A 1016 16.23 -18.37 -1.93
C ALA A 1016 16.16 -19.85 -2.30
N LEU A 1017 16.54 -20.74 -1.38
CA LEU A 1017 16.35 -22.18 -1.57
C LEU A 1017 14.85 -22.54 -1.74
N ALA A 1018 13.96 -21.91 -0.97
CA ALA A 1018 12.52 -22.05 -1.15
C ALA A 1018 12.07 -21.54 -2.54
N GLY A 1019 12.64 -20.43 -3.00
CA GLY A 1019 12.42 -19.87 -4.33
C GLY A 1019 12.82 -20.80 -5.47
N ALA A 1020 13.96 -21.50 -5.35
CA ALA A 1020 14.40 -22.50 -6.33
C ALA A 1020 13.38 -23.64 -6.46
N PHE A 1021 12.92 -24.22 -5.35
CA PHE A 1021 11.87 -25.23 -5.37
C PHE A 1021 10.55 -24.70 -5.93
N TRP A 1022 10.22 -23.45 -5.66
CA TRP A 1022 9.01 -22.84 -6.20
C TRP A 1022 9.10 -22.63 -7.71
N ALA A 1023 10.24 -22.19 -8.23
CA ALA A 1023 10.49 -22.12 -9.67
C ALA A 1023 10.31 -23.49 -10.33
N TRP A 1024 10.94 -24.54 -9.79
CA TRP A 1024 10.80 -25.90 -10.34
C TRP A 1024 9.38 -26.45 -10.24
N LYS A 1025 8.64 -26.10 -9.18
CA LYS A 1025 7.23 -26.45 -9.04
C LYS A 1025 6.38 -25.79 -10.12
N LEU A 1026 6.63 -24.52 -10.41
CA LEU A 1026 5.83 -23.76 -11.38
C LEU A 1026 6.20 -24.07 -12.83
N THR A 1027 7.43 -24.54 -13.10
CA THR A 1027 7.99 -24.82 -14.45
C THR A 1027 8.10 -23.62 -15.40
N GLY A 1028 7.36 -22.54 -15.09
CA GLY A 1028 7.47 -21.19 -15.60
C GLY A 1028 6.66 -20.26 -14.70
N PHE A 1029 7.10 -19.02 -14.53
CA PHE A 1029 6.44 -18.09 -13.60
C PHE A 1029 6.44 -16.64 -14.10
N GLU A 1030 5.36 -15.94 -13.78
CA GLU A 1030 5.12 -14.53 -14.09
C GLU A 1030 5.14 -13.68 -12.82
N PRO A 1031 5.37 -12.35 -12.89
CA PRO A 1031 5.42 -11.45 -11.72
C PRO A 1031 4.32 -11.63 -10.66
N THR A 1032 3.14 -12.13 -11.02
CA THR A 1032 2.02 -12.34 -10.10
C THR A 1032 2.33 -13.32 -8.96
N PHE A 1033 3.27 -14.25 -9.12
CA PHE A 1033 3.67 -15.20 -8.05
C PHE A 1033 4.27 -14.47 -6.84
N MET A 1034 4.91 -13.31 -7.06
CA MET A 1034 5.52 -12.49 -6.01
C MET A 1034 4.55 -11.52 -5.34
N SER A 1035 3.26 -11.52 -5.72
CA SER A 1035 2.28 -10.64 -5.10
C SER A 1035 2.19 -10.88 -3.58
N PRO A 1036 2.36 -9.85 -2.72
CA PRO A 1036 2.41 -10.04 -1.27
C PRO A 1036 1.15 -10.73 -0.70
N ALA A 1037 -0.01 -10.45 -1.32
CA ALA A 1037 -1.30 -11.00 -0.93
C ALA A 1037 -1.40 -12.52 -1.11
N LYS A 1038 -0.76 -13.08 -2.14
CA LYS A 1038 -0.84 -14.52 -2.46
C LYS A 1038 0.26 -15.35 -1.82
N SER A 1039 1.36 -14.72 -1.40
CA SER A 1039 2.57 -15.42 -0.93
C SER A 1039 2.94 -15.05 0.51
N THR A 1040 3.50 -13.86 0.73
CA THR A 1040 4.06 -13.44 2.02
C THR A 1040 3.04 -13.52 3.17
N PHE A 1041 1.78 -13.13 2.92
CA PHE A 1041 0.76 -13.11 3.96
C PHE A 1041 0.32 -14.51 4.40
N LEU A 1042 0.34 -15.49 3.51
CA LEU A 1042 0.10 -16.89 3.86
C LEU A 1042 1.23 -17.44 4.73
N VAL A 1043 2.49 -17.07 4.42
CA VAL A 1043 3.64 -17.45 5.25
C VAL A 1043 3.60 -16.76 6.62
N TRP A 1044 3.15 -15.51 6.69
CA TRP A 1044 2.91 -14.84 7.96
C TRP A 1044 1.80 -15.50 8.78
N ALA A 1045 0.71 -15.91 8.14
CA ALA A 1045 -0.34 -16.69 8.80
C ALA A 1045 0.24 -18.01 9.35
N ALA A 1046 1.04 -18.73 8.57
CA ALA A 1046 1.74 -19.94 9.02
C ALA A 1046 2.66 -19.68 10.22
N PHE A 1047 3.44 -18.61 10.18
CA PHE A 1047 4.31 -18.19 11.29
C PHE A 1047 3.53 -17.90 12.57
N ILE A 1048 2.43 -17.17 12.48
CA ILE A 1048 1.59 -16.79 13.63
C ILE A 1048 0.89 -18.01 14.24
N ILE A 1049 0.30 -18.86 13.39
CA ILE A 1049 -0.39 -20.08 13.83
C ILE A 1049 0.62 -21.03 14.47
N GLY A 1050 1.80 -21.17 13.87
CA GLY A 1050 2.87 -22.03 14.39
C GLY A 1050 3.38 -21.59 15.76
N GLY A 1051 3.64 -20.30 15.95
CA GLY A 1051 4.16 -19.71 17.17
C GLY A 1051 5.60 -19.22 17.02
N ALA A 1052 5.83 -17.95 17.36
CA ALA A 1052 7.11 -17.27 17.15
C ALA A 1052 8.26 -17.96 17.91
N ALA A 1053 9.45 -17.96 17.30
CA ALA A 1053 10.69 -18.51 17.84
C ALA A 1053 10.68 -20.02 18.12
N ASN A 1054 9.77 -20.78 17.51
CA ASN A 1054 9.73 -22.23 17.60
C ASN A 1054 9.69 -22.88 16.20
N ASN A 1055 10.81 -23.51 15.79
CA ASN A 1055 10.90 -24.18 14.48
C ASN A 1055 9.88 -25.34 14.34
N ARG A 1056 9.54 -26.06 15.42
CA ARG A 1056 8.50 -27.10 15.36
C ARG A 1056 7.12 -26.50 15.12
N GLY A 1057 6.87 -25.34 15.71
CA GLY A 1057 5.69 -24.52 15.43
C GLY A 1057 5.58 -24.14 13.97
N MET A 1058 6.68 -23.69 13.35
CA MET A 1058 6.71 -23.31 11.93
C MET A 1058 6.28 -24.46 11.00
N ILE A 1059 6.72 -25.69 11.28
CA ILE A 1059 6.33 -26.87 10.50
C ILE A 1059 4.82 -27.08 10.58
N VAL A 1060 4.25 -27.08 11.78
CA VAL A 1060 2.80 -27.27 11.99
C VAL A 1060 2.00 -26.13 11.36
N GLY A 1061 2.43 -24.88 11.54
CA GLY A 1061 1.77 -23.71 10.97
C GLY A 1061 1.77 -23.72 9.44
N ALA A 1062 2.92 -24.03 8.82
CA ALA A 1062 3.03 -24.18 7.37
C ALA A 1062 2.15 -25.32 6.85
N PHE A 1063 2.10 -26.44 7.57
CA PHE A 1063 1.24 -27.57 7.22
C PHE A 1063 -0.24 -27.19 7.23
N VAL A 1064 -0.71 -26.52 8.29
CA VAL A 1064 -2.10 -26.06 8.39
C VAL A 1064 -2.46 -25.14 7.21
N ILE A 1065 -1.61 -24.17 6.89
CA ILE A 1065 -1.87 -23.21 5.80
C ILE A 1065 -1.85 -23.89 4.43
N VAL A 1066 -0.84 -24.72 4.13
CA VAL A 1066 -0.74 -25.41 2.85
C VAL A 1066 -1.88 -26.39 2.65
N LEU A 1067 -2.26 -27.12 3.70
CA LEU A 1067 -3.37 -28.06 3.63
C LEU A 1067 -4.70 -27.36 3.42
N MET A 1068 -4.92 -26.24 4.12
CA MET A 1068 -6.09 -25.40 3.90
C MET A 1068 -6.13 -24.88 2.46
N GLU A 1069 -5.00 -24.36 1.96
CA GLU A 1069 -4.88 -23.92 0.57
C GLU A 1069 -5.19 -25.03 -0.44
N PHE A 1070 -4.68 -26.23 -0.20
CA PHE A 1070 -4.98 -27.39 -1.04
C PHE A 1070 -6.47 -27.73 -1.04
N VAL A 1071 -7.08 -27.85 0.14
CA VAL A 1071 -8.52 -28.16 0.29
C VAL A 1071 -9.36 -27.14 -0.47
N PHE A 1072 -9.07 -25.85 -0.36
CA PHE A 1072 -9.82 -24.83 -1.09
C PHE A 1072 -9.61 -24.90 -2.60
N ASN A 1073 -8.38 -25.13 -3.07
CA ASN A 1073 -8.15 -25.27 -4.51
C ASN A 1073 -8.88 -26.51 -5.07
N VAL A 1074 -9.00 -27.60 -4.28
CA VAL A 1074 -9.80 -28.77 -4.64
C VAL A 1074 -11.29 -28.43 -4.64
N LEU A 1075 -11.80 -27.73 -3.63
CA LEU A 1075 -13.21 -27.30 -3.57
C LEU A 1075 -13.58 -26.32 -4.71
N VAL A 1076 -12.64 -25.48 -5.14
CA VAL A 1076 -12.79 -24.64 -6.35
C VAL A 1076 -12.92 -25.52 -7.60
N ALA A 1077 -12.02 -26.51 -7.75
CA ALA A 1077 -12.06 -27.41 -8.89
C ALA A 1077 -13.31 -28.32 -8.89
N ALA A 1078 -13.86 -28.61 -7.70
CA ALA A 1078 -15.04 -29.42 -7.50
C ALA A 1078 -16.37 -28.69 -7.80
N GLN A 1079 -16.35 -27.57 -8.54
CA GLN A 1079 -17.56 -26.86 -8.94
C GLN A 1079 -18.30 -27.49 -10.12
N SER A 1080 -17.70 -28.47 -10.81
CA SER A 1080 -18.40 -29.27 -11.81
C SER A 1080 -19.18 -30.43 -11.15
N PRO A 1081 -20.41 -30.76 -11.61
CA PRO A 1081 -21.23 -31.82 -11.02
C PRO A 1081 -20.54 -33.19 -10.97
N ASP A 1082 -19.65 -33.45 -11.92
CA ASP A 1082 -18.92 -34.72 -12.06
C ASP A 1082 -17.65 -34.80 -11.19
N ALA A 1083 -17.33 -33.76 -10.41
CA ALA A 1083 -16.11 -33.72 -9.60
C ALA A 1083 -16.33 -34.21 -8.15
N PRO A 1084 -15.33 -34.89 -7.57
CA PRO A 1084 -15.40 -35.32 -6.17
C PRO A 1084 -15.51 -34.10 -5.25
N LEU A 1085 -16.34 -34.20 -4.20
CA LEU A 1085 -16.69 -33.13 -3.26
C LEU A 1085 -17.64 -32.04 -3.81
N TYR A 1086 -18.23 -32.19 -5.01
CA TYR A 1086 -19.21 -31.22 -5.54
C TYR A 1086 -20.31 -30.86 -4.56
N ALA A 1087 -20.96 -31.85 -3.94
CA ALA A 1087 -22.04 -31.60 -2.97
C ALA A 1087 -21.58 -30.80 -1.72
N ILE A 1088 -20.30 -30.89 -1.35
CA ILE A 1088 -19.72 -30.10 -0.25
C ILE A 1088 -19.38 -28.69 -0.74
N ALA A 1089 -18.79 -28.57 -1.93
CA ALA A 1089 -18.51 -27.28 -2.54
C ALA A 1089 -19.81 -26.47 -2.76
N ASP A 1090 -20.84 -27.08 -3.34
CA ASP A 1090 -22.17 -26.49 -3.54
C ASP A 1090 -22.86 -26.09 -2.22
N ARG A 1091 -22.73 -26.91 -1.17
CA ARG A 1091 -23.25 -26.56 0.16
C ARG A 1091 -22.53 -25.35 0.79
N ILE A 1092 -21.21 -25.27 0.62
CA ILE A 1092 -20.43 -24.13 1.12
C ILE A 1092 -20.77 -22.89 0.29
N ASP A 1093 -20.88 -23.02 -1.03
CA ASP A 1093 -21.22 -21.93 -1.93
C ASP A 1093 -22.62 -21.38 -1.64
N SER A 1094 -23.62 -22.24 -1.47
CA SER A 1094 -24.97 -21.82 -1.08
C SER A 1094 -25.03 -21.16 0.31
N LEU A 1095 -24.22 -21.61 1.28
CA LEU A 1095 -24.09 -20.97 2.59
C LEU A 1095 -23.55 -19.53 2.49
N PHE A 1096 -22.53 -19.31 1.64
CA PHE A 1096 -21.95 -17.97 1.43
C PHE A 1096 -22.81 -17.11 0.50
N GLY A 1097 -23.41 -17.69 -0.54
CA GLY A 1097 -24.37 -17.03 -1.42
C GLY A 1097 -25.58 -16.51 -0.66
N TRP A 1098 -26.06 -17.25 0.36
CA TRP A 1098 -27.12 -16.76 1.24
C TRP A 1098 -26.75 -15.45 1.96
N LEU A 1099 -25.48 -15.29 2.38
CA LEU A 1099 -24.98 -14.08 3.04
C LEU A 1099 -25.12 -12.83 2.14
N VAL A 1100 -25.04 -13.03 0.82
CA VAL A 1100 -25.00 -11.99 -0.19
C VAL A 1100 -26.38 -11.73 -0.81
N ASN A 1101 -27.14 -12.78 -1.08
CA ASN A 1101 -28.42 -12.72 -1.80
C ASN A 1101 -29.61 -12.42 -0.87
N ASN A 1102 -29.62 -12.90 0.37
CA ASN A 1102 -30.75 -12.77 1.30
C ASN A 1102 -30.43 -11.89 2.52
N GLN A 1103 -30.00 -10.66 2.27
CA GLN A 1103 -29.45 -9.75 3.28
C GLN A 1103 -30.42 -9.41 4.42
N TRP A 1104 -31.73 -9.36 4.16
CA TRP A 1104 -32.74 -9.17 5.22
C TRP A 1104 -32.84 -10.36 6.18
N GLU A 1105 -32.70 -11.60 5.69
CA GLU A 1105 -32.67 -12.78 6.55
C GLU A 1105 -31.38 -12.82 7.40
N VAL A 1106 -30.25 -12.48 6.79
CA VAL A 1106 -28.98 -12.33 7.51
C VAL A 1106 -29.10 -11.26 8.60
N THR A 1107 -29.73 -10.12 8.30
CA THR A 1107 -29.98 -9.04 9.25
C THR A 1107 -30.80 -9.53 10.46
N LYS A 1108 -31.85 -10.33 10.24
CA LYS A 1108 -32.64 -10.94 11.32
C LYS A 1108 -31.79 -11.85 12.20
N VAL A 1109 -30.92 -12.67 11.61
CA VAL A 1109 -30.01 -13.55 12.37
C VAL A 1109 -29.08 -12.74 13.26
N PHE A 1110 -28.46 -11.66 12.75
CA PHE A 1110 -27.61 -10.80 13.57
C PHE A 1110 -28.37 -10.03 14.64
N LEU A 1111 -29.62 -9.67 14.39
CA LEU A 1111 -30.51 -9.05 15.38
C LEU A 1111 -30.79 -10.04 16.52
N VAL A 1112 -31.03 -11.32 16.20
CA VAL A 1112 -31.15 -12.40 17.20
C VAL A 1112 -29.84 -12.57 17.98
N ILE A 1113 -28.69 -12.57 17.33
CA ILE A 1113 -27.37 -12.62 18.01
C ILE A 1113 -27.21 -11.43 18.96
N SER A 1114 -27.63 -10.22 18.54
CA SER A 1114 -27.63 -9.04 19.39
C SER A 1114 -28.53 -9.23 20.61
N ALA A 1115 -29.76 -9.73 20.42
CA ALA A 1115 -30.69 -10.02 21.50
C ALA A 1115 -30.14 -11.08 22.48
N ILE A 1116 -29.49 -12.14 21.97
CA ILE A 1116 -28.79 -13.15 22.79
C ILE A 1116 -27.63 -12.52 23.57
N GLY A 1117 -26.82 -11.67 22.91
CA GLY A 1117 -25.72 -10.96 23.55
C GLY A 1117 -26.20 -10.06 24.69
N LEU A 1118 -27.32 -9.37 24.48
CA LEU A 1118 -27.99 -8.58 25.51
C LEU A 1118 -28.46 -9.49 26.65
N ALA A 1119 -29.14 -10.60 26.35
CA ALA A 1119 -29.67 -11.54 27.32
C ALA A 1119 -28.60 -12.19 28.22
N ILE A 1120 -27.45 -12.55 27.63
CA ILE A 1120 -26.30 -13.15 28.34
C ILE A 1120 -25.42 -12.09 29.01
N ARG A 1121 -25.68 -10.79 28.74
CA ARG A 1121 -24.81 -9.66 29.14
C ARG A 1121 -23.38 -9.78 28.63
N SER A 1122 -23.20 -10.44 27.50
CA SER A 1122 -21.92 -10.53 26.83
C SER A 1122 -21.77 -9.33 25.89
N LYS A 1123 -21.00 -8.33 26.33
CA LYS A 1123 -20.72 -7.11 25.54
C LYS A 1123 -20.20 -7.45 24.14
N GLY A 1124 -19.32 -8.44 24.01
CA GLY A 1124 -18.75 -8.84 22.72
C GLY A 1124 -19.76 -9.45 21.76
N ILE A 1125 -20.67 -10.31 22.24
CA ILE A 1125 -21.72 -10.92 21.39
C ILE A 1125 -22.75 -9.86 20.98
N PHE A 1126 -23.14 -8.98 21.91
CA PHE A 1126 -24.05 -7.87 21.63
C PHE A 1126 -23.46 -6.91 20.58
N GLU A 1127 -22.20 -6.51 20.76
CA GLU A 1127 -21.52 -5.62 19.80
C GLU A 1127 -21.38 -6.29 18.42
N THR A 1128 -21.06 -7.59 18.36
CA THR A 1128 -20.99 -8.32 17.09
C THR A 1128 -22.35 -8.39 16.41
N GLY A 1129 -23.41 -8.69 17.18
CA GLY A 1129 -24.79 -8.72 16.69
C GLY A 1129 -25.26 -7.38 16.14
N ILE A 1130 -25.06 -6.29 16.89
CA ILE A 1130 -25.53 -4.96 16.48
C ILE A 1130 -24.72 -4.43 15.29
N CYS A 1131 -23.41 -4.69 15.24
CA CYS A 1131 -22.56 -4.35 14.10
C CYS A 1131 -22.99 -5.11 12.84
N GLY A 1132 -23.23 -6.42 12.95
CA GLY A 1132 -23.72 -7.22 11.83
C GLY A 1132 -25.11 -6.76 11.36
N THR A 1133 -26.02 -6.47 12.29
CA THR A 1133 -27.36 -5.96 11.97
C THR A 1133 -27.27 -4.64 11.20
N ALA A 1134 -26.46 -3.70 11.68
CA ALA A 1134 -26.29 -2.40 11.01
C ALA A 1134 -25.67 -2.54 9.61
N LEU A 1135 -24.67 -3.41 9.45
CA LEU A 1135 -24.01 -3.66 8.18
C LEU A 1135 -24.96 -4.26 7.15
N PHE A 1136 -25.61 -5.37 7.48
CA PHE A 1136 -26.47 -6.08 6.53
C PHE A 1136 -27.81 -5.36 6.29
N ALA A 1137 -28.32 -4.61 7.25
CA ALA A 1137 -29.49 -3.75 7.03
C ALA A 1137 -29.15 -2.61 6.06
N PHE A 1138 -27.99 -1.98 6.21
CA PHE A 1138 -27.54 -0.93 5.30
C PHE A 1138 -27.35 -1.47 3.89
N THR A 1139 -26.67 -2.60 3.72
CA THR A 1139 -26.50 -3.19 2.40
C THR A 1139 -27.85 -3.59 1.80
N ALA A 1140 -28.79 -4.11 2.60
CA ALA A 1140 -30.09 -4.54 2.09
C ALA A 1140 -30.94 -3.36 1.59
N LEU A 1141 -30.78 -2.19 2.20
CA LEU A 1141 -31.46 -0.96 1.79
C LEU A 1141 -30.84 -0.34 0.54
N MET A 1142 -29.51 -0.30 0.46
CA MET A 1142 -28.78 0.42 -0.59
C MET A 1142 -28.47 -0.45 -1.81
N MET A 1143 -28.33 -1.77 -1.64
CA MET A 1143 -27.92 -2.72 -2.67
C MET A 1143 -29.06 -3.67 -3.05
N GLN A 1144 -30.06 -3.12 -3.73
CA GLN A 1144 -31.25 -3.86 -4.17
C GLN A 1144 -30.95 -4.80 -5.37
N GLN A 1145 -31.97 -5.52 -5.86
CA GLN A 1145 -31.86 -6.57 -6.88
C GLN A 1145 -31.05 -6.14 -8.13
N LYS A 1146 -31.23 -4.88 -8.58
CA LYS A 1146 -30.52 -4.31 -9.75
C LYS A 1146 -28.99 -4.38 -9.63
N SER A 1147 -28.45 -4.20 -8.41
CA SER A 1147 -26.99 -4.30 -8.18
C SER A 1147 -26.43 -5.71 -8.40
N ILE A 1148 -27.28 -6.73 -8.28
CA ILE A 1148 -26.94 -8.13 -8.53
C ILE A 1148 -27.10 -8.43 -10.02
N ASP A 1149 -28.21 -7.99 -10.64
CA ASP A 1149 -28.54 -8.26 -12.05
C ASP A 1149 -27.53 -7.66 -13.03
N VAL A 1150 -27.04 -6.43 -12.77
CA VAL A 1150 -26.04 -5.75 -13.62
C VAL A 1150 -24.68 -6.45 -13.56
N VAL A 1151 -24.30 -6.99 -12.40
CA VAL A 1151 -23.05 -7.77 -12.24
C VAL A 1151 -23.14 -9.10 -12.99
N THR A 1152 -24.32 -9.73 -13.02
CA THR A 1152 -24.55 -10.99 -13.74
C THR A 1152 -24.63 -10.82 -15.26
N ASN A 1153 -25.18 -9.71 -15.77
CA ASN A 1153 -25.38 -9.51 -17.21
C ASN A 1153 -24.10 -9.12 -17.98
N LEU A 1154 -23.11 -8.50 -17.33
CA LEU A 1154 -21.85 -8.08 -17.99
C LEU A 1154 -20.87 -9.23 -18.27
N SER A 1155 -21.08 -10.42 -17.69
CA SER A 1155 -20.10 -11.52 -17.73
C SER A 1155 -20.54 -12.75 -18.53
N GLY A 1156 -21.81 -12.89 -18.91
CA GLY A 1156 -22.30 -14.04 -19.68
C GLY A 1156 -22.10 -15.42 -19.01
N GLU A 1157 -21.60 -15.47 -17.77
CA GLU A 1157 -21.39 -16.69 -17.00
C GLU A 1157 -22.50 -16.86 -15.98
N VAL A 1158 -23.33 -17.88 -16.20
CA VAL A 1158 -24.32 -18.34 -15.22
C VAL A 1158 -23.58 -19.03 -14.07
N SER A 1159 -23.12 -18.26 -13.08
CA SER A 1159 -22.97 -18.77 -11.72
C SER A 1159 -23.63 -17.79 -10.75
N ILE A 1160 -24.58 -18.29 -9.97
CA ILE A 1160 -25.56 -17.53 -9.17
C ILE A 1160 -24.92 -16.79 -7.96
N ALA A 1161 -23.60 -16.63 -7.95
CA ALA A 1161 -22.89 -15.74 -7.02
C ALA A 1161 -21.55 -15.18 -7.53
N GLY A 1162 -21.09 -15.45 -8.76
CA GLY A 1162 -19.92 -14.80 -9.41
C GLY A 1162 -18.58 -14.79 -8.65
N ALA A 1163 -18.48 -15.41 -7.47
CA ALA A 1163 -17.34 -15.36 -6.59
C ALA A 1163 -16.73 -16.75 -6.49
N ASN A 1164 -15.55 -16.90 -7.08
CA ASN A 1164 -14.79 -18.14 -7.01
C ASN A 1164 -14.48 -18.48 -5.54
N MET A 1165 -14.53 -19.76 -5.15
CA MET A 1165 -14.16 -20.28 -3.80
C MET A 1165 -12.77 -19.79 -3.33
N ALA A 1166 -11.93 -19.34 -4.27
CA ALA A 1166 -10.68 -18.63 -4.03
C ALA A 1166 -10.81 -17.40 -3.09
N TYR A 1167 -11.95 -16.69 -3.08
CA TYR A 1167 -12.14 -15.52 -2.22
C TYR A 1167 -12.58 -15.89 -0.80
N VAL A 1168 -13.37 -16.96 -0.66
CA VAL A 1168 -13.68 -17.56 0.66
C VAL A 1168 -12.40 -17.97 1.37
N LYS A 1169 -11.44 -18.55 0.63
CA LYS A 1169 -10.09 -18.87 1.15
C LYS A 1169 -9.40 -17.64 1.77
N VAL A 1170 -9.39 -16.50 1.08
CA VAL A 1170 -8.74 -15.26 1.59
C VAL A 1170 -9.42 -14.77 2.87
N MET A 1171 -10.75 -14.81 2.93
CA MET A 1171 -11.51 -14.43 4.13
C MET A 1171 -11.17 -15.33 5.32
N LEU A 1172 -11.07 -16.63 5.09
CA LEU A 1172 -10.75 -17.62 6.14
C LEU A 1172 -9.31 -17.50 6.61
N VAL A 1173 -8.35 -17.23 5.73
CA VAL A 1173 -6.97 -16.92 6.12
C VAL A 1173 -6.95 -15.72 7.07
N GLY A 1174 -7.60 -14.61 6.69
CA GLY A 1174 -7.67 -13.42 7.52
C GLY A 1174 -8.34 -13.67 8.87
N SER A 1175 -9.43 -14.45 8.85
CA SER A 1175 -10.17 -14.84 10.06
C SER A 1175 -9.32 -15.72 10.99
N LEU A 1176 -8.65 -16.73 10.44
CA LEU A 1176 -7.77 -17.64 11.16
C LEU A 1176 -6.61 -16.89 11.82
N MET A 1177 -6.01 -15.96 11.09
CA MET A 1177 -4.94 -15.10 11.58
C MET A 1177 -5.40 -14.23 12.76
N LEU A 1178 -6.58 -13.59 12.65
CA LEU A 1178 -7.18 -12.81 13.73
C LEU A 1178 -7.55 -13.66 14.94
N PHE A 1179 -8.20 -14.81 14.73
CA PHE A 1179 -8.60 -15.70 15.82
C PHE A 1179 -7.39 -16.31 16.52
N SER A 1180 -6.36 -16.69 15.77
CA SER A 1180 -5.10 -17.18 16.32
C SER A 1180 -4.48 -16.13 17.23
N LEU A 1181 -4.34 -14.88 16.79
CA LEU A 1181 -3.80 -13.81 17.63
C LEU A 1181 -4.70 -13.45 18.82
N LYS A 1182 -6.02 -13.44 18.62
CA LYS A 1182 -6.99 -13.04 19.64
C LYS A 1182 -7.11 -14.07 20.75
N TYR A 1183 -7.06 -15.37 20.46
CA TYR A 1183 -7.22 -16.41 21.47
C TYR A 1183 -5.91 -17.06 21.90
N ASN A 1184 -4.91 -17.12 21.02
CA ASN A 1184 -3.63 -17.77 21.29
C ASN A 1184 -2.45 -16.94 20.73
N PRO A 1185 -2.15 -15.77 21.33
CA PRO A 1185 -1.19 -14.82 20.79
C PRO A 1185 0.24 -15.36 20.68
N LYS A 1186 0.58 -16.43 21.40
CA LYS A 1186 1.89 -17.10 21.32
C LYS A 1186 1.95 -18.21 20.25
N GLY A 1187 0.85 -18.49 19.55
CA GLY A 1187 0.73 -19.56 18.56
C GLY A 1187 0.50 -20.95 19.16
N LEU A 1188 0.26 -21.95 18.32
CA LEU A 1188 -0.06 -23.33 18.72
C LEU A 1188 1.09 -23.97 19.51
N LEU A 1189 2.33 -23.75 19.09
CA LEU A 1189 3.54 -24.23 19.73
C LEU A 1189 4.44 -23.04 20.11
N PRO A 1190 4.24 -22.43 21.28
CA PRO A 1190 5.01 -21.26 21.71
C PRO A 1190 6.49 -21.59 21.92
N GLU A 1191 7.33 -20.55 22.03
CA GLU A 1191 8.73 -20.70 22.42
C GLU A 1191 8.86 -21.36 23.80
N VAL A 1192 9.79 -22.31 23.92
CA VAL A 1192 10.13 -22.96 25.19
C VAL A 1192 11.23 -22.13 25.87
N PRO A 1193 10.98 -21.52 27.04
CA PRO A 1193 12.00 -20.74 27.74
C PRO A 1193 13.19 -21.61 28.13
N ASN A 1194 14.40 -21.20 27.77
CA ASN A 1194 15.61 -21.91 28.16
C ASN A 1194 16.19 -21.26 29.43
N ARG A 1195 15.89 -21.82 30.60
CA ARG A 1195 16.53 -21.40 31.86
C ARG A 1195 17.82 -22.19 32.03
N PRO A 1196 18.99 -21.55 32.20
CA PRO A 1196 20.19 -22.28 32.59
C PRO A 1196 19.90 -23.00 33.92
N ASN A 1197 20.35 -24.26 34.03
CA ASN A 1197 20.24 -24.98 35.29
C ASN A 1197 20.96 -24.15 36.36
N HIS A 1198 20.27 -23.87 37.47
CA HIS A 1198 20.92 -23.25 38.62
C HIS A 1198 22.16 -24.08 38.97
N PRO A 1199 23.35 -23.47 39.15
CA PRO A 1199 24.47 -24.20 39.70
C PRO A 1199 24.00 -24.80 41.03
N SER A 1200 24.09 -26.12 41.15
CA SER A 1200 23.70 -26.86 42.36
C SER A 1200 24.30 -26.17 43.59
N GLY A 1201 23.48 -25.93 44.61
CA GLY A 1201 23.77 -25.13 45.81
C GLY A 1201 24.86 -25.64 46.75
N ASN A 1202 25.96 -26.21 46.23
CA ASN A 1202 27.16 -26.53 47.00
C ASN A 1202 28.29 -25.49 46.80
N ALA A 1203 28.13 -24.53 45.87
CA ALA A 1203 29.13 -23.50 45.60
C ALA A 1203 28.94 -22.21 46.43
N VAL A 1204 27.75 -21.99 47.00
CA VAL A 1204 27.46 -20.77 47.80
C VAL A 1204 28.02 -20.89 49.23
N THR A 1205 28.20 -22.11 49.76
CA THR A 1205 28.78 -22.34 51.09
C THR A 1205 30.31 -22.27 51.13
N GLN A 1206 31.02 -22.11 50.00
CA GLN A 1206 32.48 -21.91 49.99
C GLN A 1206 32.92 -20.46 49.75
N ALA A 1207 31.99 -19.58 49.37
CA ALA A 1207 32.30 -18.16 49.18
C ALA A 1207 32.16 -17.31 50.46
N GLU A 1208 31.54 -17.84 51.52
CA GLU A 1208 31.41 -17.16 52.82
C GLU A 1208 32.57 -17.43 53.80
N SER A 1209 33.58 -18.23 53.42
CA SER A 1209 34.77 -18.49 54.25
C SER A 1209 36.09 -17.97 53.66
N GLY A 1210 36.02 -17.06 52.68
CA GLY A 1210 37.18 -16.45 52.01
C GLY A 1210 37.11 -14.93 52.00
N GLY A 1211 36.60 -14.32 53.07
CA GLY A 1211 36.72 -12.88 53.29
C GLY A 1211 38.00 -12.58 54.06
N ASP A 1212 39.11 -12.42 53.36
CA ASP A 1212 40.24 -11.55 53.73
C ASP A 1212 41.19 -11.41 52.53
N ALA A 1213 41.43 -10.15 52.12
CA ALA A 1213 42.31 -9.65 51.05
C ALA A 1213 41.80 -9.70 49.59
N LEU A 1214 41.06 -8.65 49.18
CA LEU A 1214 41.44 -7.68 48.13
C LEU A 1214 40.32 -6.65 47.88
#